data_AF-A0A9D5THH7-F1
#
_entry.id   AF-A0A9D5THH7-F1
#
_cell.length_a   1.000
_cell.length_b   1.000
_cell.length_c   1.000
_cell.angle_alpha   90.00
_cell.angle_beta   90.00
_cell.angle_gamma   90.00
#
_symmetry.space_group_name_H-M   'P 1'
#
loop_
_entity.id
_entity.type
_entity.pdbx_description
1 polymer ?
#
loop_
_entity_poly.entity_id
_entity_poly.type
_entity_poly.pdbx_seq_one_letter_code
_entity_poly.pdbx_strand_id
1 'polypeptide(L)'
;MWFCGSSLSKALAVAPTRVYNIKLCSPRKELFMKRSLSRAVALLLVLCVLIVPAHALTVEQAIPLLEQHYVDRLPDAAYQAQTMDELMQAIGDRYTTYLSAEEYQAFHASFNDKQTVGIGVSIQNHERGVLISSIVEDSPAEDVGLVAGDVILSADGVALTDINQAVSLLAGQADTQVVLTVLRQDGSVQELTLTRRPFTVNTTATFNQTSDGNAGVISCTSFGNKTSNHVLNAVRDNDASVHAWIVDVRNNPGGDIYTASGSAGVFVGGATMVYLRNGQDEYTYIFTHPNLQPKTAKNTILLTNGNSASGAELFAAAVRDHYAGIAIGQRTYGKGVAQVVLSDETHPDLFDGDALKVTAYRFFSPTGTTHDQGGVLPTLLISPLNTAAVALLLSSPAPESATGYLNISLAGFEFFVSLDTALSEPYRSAFVELLEALPPSARFWMDRGNGNFGEITLRDVLSRTGVEDEFVSRQFSDLADCDDRDAINTLAVYQLVSGYGDGMFRPDKPITRAEFCAMVANALGISPSGNTEQVFYDVSPSTWYYNSVMALYERGYISGYSDGGFYPNQCIKAEEMVSILAKAAAWMNMNAYDLSQTGPEPEALTAYPEFSRWAKDSAWLLDTMQVDLSDLSPAEYATRTEAAALLYRLLTATNVIWPTRPE
;
A
#
# COMPACT_ATOMS: atom_id res chain seq x y z
N MET A 1 -12.46 -30.43 45.12
CA MET A 1 -11.48 -31.22 45.88
C MET A 1 -10.29 -30.29 46.15
N TRP A 2 -10.26 -29.60 47.30
CA TRP A 2 -9.62 -29.99 48.59
C TRP A 2 -8.10 -30.11 48.44
N PHE A 3 -7.20 -29.40 49.15
CA PHE A 3 -7.19 -28.50 50.35
C PHE A 3 -6.03 -27.47 50.18
N CYS A 4 -6.05 -26.22 50.68
CA CYS A 4 -5.96 -25.70 52.08
C CYS A 4 -4.60 -26.01 52.75
N GLY A 5 -3.97 -25.17 53.58
CA GLY A 5 -4.29 -23.91 54.27
C GLY A 5 -3.01 -23.41 55.00
N SER A 6 -2.76 -22.11 55.11
CA SER A 6 -3.08 -21.20 56.24
C SER A 6 -2.42 -21.49 57.61
N SER A 7 -1.60 -20.56 58.13
CA SER A 7 -1.72 -19.95 59.48
C SER A 7 -0.59 -18.90 59.65
N LEU A 8 -0.80 -17.61 59.98
CA LEU A 8 -1.39 -16.89 61.13
C LEU A 8 -0.54 -16.82 62.42
N SER A 9 0.10 -15.64 62.59
CA SER A 9 0.04 -14.72 63.76
C SER A 9 0.89 -14.89 65.04
N LYS A 10 1.23 -13.70 65.56
CA LYS A 10 1.54 -13.23 66.96
C LYS A 10 3.02 -12.86 67.18
N ALA A 11 3.39 -11.59 67.35
CA ALA A 11 3.07 -10.59 68.39
C ALA A 11 3.84 -10.77 69.73
N LEU A 12 4.85 -9.90 69.88
CA LEU A 12 5.25 -9.08 71.05
C LEU A 12 5.74 -9.70 72.39
N ALA A 13 6.86 -9.08 72.81
CA ALA A 13 7.29 -8.70 74.16
C ALA A 13 8.16 -9.68 74.96
N VAL A 14 9.33 -9.20 75.42
CA VAL A 14 9.60 -8.79 76.83
C VAL A 14 11.05 -8.23 76.93
N ALA A 15 11.17 -7.02 77.50
CA ALA A 15 12.41 -6.32 77.94
C ALA A 15 12.76 -6.74 79.40
N PRO A 16 13.55 -6.04 80.26
CA PRO A 16 14.48 -4.90 80.12
C PRO A 16 15.83 -5.12 80.90
N THR A 17 16.83 -4.23 80.80
CA THR A 17 17.26 -3.20 81.81
C THR A 17 18.78 -2.94 81.57
N ARG A 18 19.45 -1.82 81.84
CA ARG A 18 19.18 -0.51 82.47
C ARG A 18 20.29 0.47 82.04
N VAL A 19 19.87 1.65 81.57
CA VAL A 19 20.33 3.04 81.82
C VAL A 19 21.75 3.28 82.38
N TYR A 20 22.52 4.17 81.73
CA TYR A 20 23.01 5.44 82.34
C TYR A 20 23.29 6.53 81.28
N ASN A 21 22.70 7.70 81.52
CA ASN A 21 22.94 8.97 80.83
C ASN A 21 24.29 9.57 81.24
N ILE A 22 25.09 10.05 80.29
CA ILE A 22 25.88 11.30 80.44
C ILE A 22 25.94 12.03 79.09
N LYS A 23 25.62 13.32 79.14
CA LYS A 23 25.65 14.31 78.07
C LYS A 23 26.89 15.18 78.29
N LEU A 24 27.66 15.47 77.22
CA LEU A 24 28.16 16.81 76.81
C LEU A 24 29.61 16.86 76.27
N CYS A 25 29.69 17.67 75.20
CA CYS A 25 30.80 18.50 74.71
C CYS A 25 31.85 17.93 73.75
N SER A 26 31.73 18.42 72.50
CA SER A 26 32.78 18.53 71.48
C SER A 26 33.96 19.42 71.92
N PRO A 27 35.08 19.42 71.18
CA PRO A 27 35.28 20.58 70.30
C PRO A 27 35.89 20.28 68.92
N ARG A 28 35.42 21.07 67.96
CA ARG A 28 35.92 21.28 66.60
C ARG A 28 37.44 21.50 66.57
N LYS A 29 38.19 20.66 65.83
CA LYS A 29 39.44 21.06 65.14
C LYS A 29 39.99 20.10 64.07
N GLU A 30 39.28 19.04 63.67
CA GLU A 30 39.64 18.23 62.49
C GLU A 30 38.79 18.53 61.25
N LEU A 31 38.25 19.75 61.17
CA LEU A 31 37.35 20.19 60.12
C LEU A 31 38.07 20.92 58.98
N PHE A 32 39.26 20.49 58.55
CA PHE A 32 39.90 21.10 57.36
C PHE A 32 40.77 20.18 56.48
N MET A 33 41.11 18.96 56.91
CA MET A 33 41.99 18.07 56.14
C MET A 33 41.35 16.75 55.66
N LYS A 34 40.12 16.44 56.10
CA LYS A 34 39.35 15.25 55.67
C LYS A 34 38.33 15.53 54.54
N ARG A 35 38.06 16.79 54.21
CA ARG A 35 37.10 17.17 53.15
C ARG A 35 37.72 17.27 51.74
N SER A 36 39.03 17.43 51.62
CA SER A 36 39.73 17.43 50.33
C SER A 36 40.03 16.02 49.82
N LEU A 37 40.33 15.06 50.71
CA LEU A 37 40.64 13.69 50.31
C LEU A 37 39.40 12.86 49.94
N SER A 38 38.25 13.10 50.59
CA SER A 38 37.01 12.37 50.29
C SER A 38 36.31 12.87 49.02
N ARG A 39 36.63 14.08 48.52
CA ARG A 39 36.15 14.58 47.23
C ARG A 39 36.99 14.07 46.06
N ALA A 40 38.29 13.85 46.27
CA ALA A 40 39.17 13.29 45.23
C ALA A 40 38.88 11.79 44.97
N VAL A 41 38.56 11.02 46.01
CA VAL A 41 38.22 9.59 45.86
C VAL A 41 36.78 9.39 45.33
N ALA A 42 35.84 10.28 45.65
CA ALA A 42 34.52 10.28 45.03
C ALA A 42 34.54 10.76 43.57
N LEU A 43 35.42 11.70 43.20
CA LEU A 43 35.62 12.07 41.79
C LEU A 43 36.33 10.96 40.99
N LEU A 44 37.25 10.20 41.59
CA LEU A 44 37.89 9.06 40.91
C LEU A 44 36.97 7.82 40.81
N LEU A 45 36.03 7.63 41.73
CA LEU A 45 35.01 6.56 41.64
C LEU A 45 33.83 6.92 40.72
N VAL A 46 33.58 8.20 40.45
CA VAL A 46 32.66 8.65 39.39
C VAL A 46 33.33 8.65 38.01
N LEU A 47 34.67 8.65 37.94
CA LEU A 47 35.42 8.53 36.68
C LEU A 47 35.68 7.08 36.24
N CYS A 48 35.20 6.09 37.02
CA CYS A 48 35.29 4.65 36.70
C CYS A 48 33.92 3.97 36.71
N VAL A 49 32.83 4.70 36.38
CA VAL A 49 31.86 4.06 35.50
C VAL A 49 32.60 3.99 34.18
N LEU A 50 33.03 2.79 33.80
CA LEU A 50 33.41 2.54 32.42
C LEU A 50 32.18 2.98 31.61
N ILE A 51 32.23 4.19 31.04
CA ILE A 51 31.54 4.45 29.79
C ILE A 51 32.28 3.51 28.85
N VAL A 52 31.84 2.26 28.80
CA VAL A 52 32.06 1.44 27.62
C VAL A 52 31.59 2.37 26.51
N PRO A 53 32.45 2.76 25.55
CA PRO A 53 32.00 3.60 24.46
C PRO A 53 30.78 2.90 23.90
N ALA A 54 29.65 3.58 23.73
CA ALA A 54 28.53 2.93 23.09
C ALA A 54 28.99 2.46 21.71
N HIS A 55 29.08 1.15 21.49
CA HIS A 55 29.57 0.62 20.22
C HIS A 55 28.37 0.55 19.29
N ALA A 56 28.14 1.64 18.58
CA ALA A 56 27.21 1.68 17.46
C ALA A 56 27.51 0.54 16.47
N LEU A 57 26.46 0.00 15.84
CA LEU A 57 26.57 -1.06 14.84
C LEU A 57 27.53 -0.62 13.72
N THR A 58 28.52 -1.45 13.44
CA THR A 58 29.47 -1.22 12.34
C THR A 58 28.98 -1.85 11.03
N VAL A 59 29.48 -1.38 9.89
CA VAL A 59 29.18 -1.97 8.57
C VAL A 59 29.53 -3.47 8.52
N GLU A 60 30.68 -3.85 9.09
CA GLU A 60 31.13 -5.25 9.15
C GLU A 60 30.13 -6.14 9.93
N GLN A 61 29.51 -5.60 10.98
CA GLN A 61 28.47 -6.30 11.74
C GLN A 61 27.09 -6.26 11.06
N ALA A 62 26.79 -5.18 10.32
CA ALA A 62 25.52 -5.00 9.65
C ALA A 62 25.37 -5.92 8.42
N ILE A 63 26.44 -6.17 7.65
CA ILE A 63 26.39 -7.00 6.44
C ILE A 63 25.83 -8.40 6.73
N PRO A 64 26.34 -9.19 7.70
CA PRO A 64 25.79 -10.51 7.99
C PRO A 64 24.31 -10.48 8.43
N LEU A 65 23.90 -9.45 9.18
CA LEU A 65 22.50 -9.27 9.57
C LEU A 65 21.62 -9.01 8.34
N LEU A 66 22.10 -8.20 7.40
CA LEU A 66 21.39 -7.91 6.16
C LEU A 66 21.37 -9.12 5.22
N GLU A 67 22.46 -9.88 5.08
CA GLU A 67 22.46 -11.14 4.31
C GLU A 67 21.46 -12.16 4.87
N GLN A 68 21.26 -12.15 6.20
CA GLN A 68 20.29 -13.01 6.86
C GLN A 68 18.86 -12.44 6.82
N HIS A 69 18.66 -11.13 6.86
CA HIS A 69 17.31 -10.60 7.08
C HIS A 69 16.76 -9.81 5.91
N TYR A 70 17.58 -9.22 5.07
CA TYR A 70 17.12 -8.42 3.94
C TYR A 70 16.48 -9.33 2.88
N VAL A 71 15.31 -8.93 2.38
CA VAL A 71 14.49 -9.77 1.51
C VAL A 71 15.09 -10.01 0.12
N ASP A 72 16.01 -9.14 -0.30
CA ASP A 72 16.70 -9.23 -1.58
C ASP A 72 18.19 -9.44 -1.38
N ARG A 73 18.88 -9.80 -2.45
CA ARG A 73 20.35 -9.86 -2.45
C ARG A 73 20.92 -8.45 -2.32
N LEU A 74 21.95 -8.31 -1.49
CA LEU A 74 22.68 -7.06 -1.38
C LEU A 74 23.41 -6.74 -2.69
N PRO A 75 23.38 -5.48 -3.15
CA PRO A 75 24.15 -5.07 -4.32
C PRO A 75 25.64 -5.07 -4.00
N ASP A 76 26.50 -5.31 -5.01
CA ASP A 76 27.97 -5.34 -4.83
C ASP A 76 28.52 -4.07 -4.16
N ALA A 77 27.90 -2.91 -4.43
CA ALA A 77 28.26 -1.64 -3.81
C ALA A 77 28.10 -1.63 -2.27
N ALA A 78 27.15 -2.42 -1.73
CA ALA A 78 26.94 -2.53 -0.29
C ALA A 78 28.19 -3.09 0.43
N TYR A 79 28.89 -4.03 -0.20
CA TYR A 79 30.12 -4.63 0.33
C TYR A 79 31.33 -3.71 0.28
N GLN A 80 31.24 -2.58 -0.42
CA GLN A 80 32.30 -1.56 -0.50
C GLN A 80 32.07 -0.39 0.47
N ALA A 81 30.88 -0.30 1.07
CA ALA A 81 30.52 0.77 2.00
C ALA A 81 31.47 0.80 3.20
N GLN A 82 31.89 2.01 3.60
CA GLN A 82 32.74 2.24 4.77
C GLN A 82 31.95 2.80 5.95
N THR A 83 30.75 3.33 5.70
CA THR A 83 29.85 3.88 6.72
C THR A 83 28.44 3.31 6.59
N MET A 84 27.64 3.39 7.66
CA MET A 84 26.25 2.95 7.62
C MET A 84 25.42 3.75 6.61
N ASP A 85 25.68 5.05 6.45
CA ASP A 85 25.00 5.88 5.46
C ASP A 85 25.31 5.43 4.03
N GLU A 86 26.58 5.16 3.72
CA GLU A 86 27.00 4.59 2.43
C GLU A 86 26.35 3.22 2.19
N LEU A 87 26.24 2.39 3.23
CA LEU A 87 25.60 1.08 3.14
C LEU A 87 24.11 1.21 2.83
N MET A 88 23.37 2.07 3.54
CA MET A 88 21.94 2.29 3.30
C MET A 88 21.72 2.91 1.90
N GLN A 89 22.58 3.84 1.49
CA GLN A 89 22.52 4.43 0.15
C GLN A 89 22.80 3.38 -0.94
N ALA A 90 23.76 2.49 -0.72
CA ALA A 90 24.08 1.42 -1.67
C ALA A 90 22.94 0.41 -1.82
N ILE A 91 22.22 0.09 -0.73
CA ILE A 91 21.03 -0.77 -0.76
C ILE A 91 19.87 -0.08 -1.50
N GLY A 92 19.71 1.23 -1.31
CA GLY A 92 18.71 2.03 -2.04
C GLY A 92 17.25 1.74 -1.67
N ASP A 93 17.01 0.94 -0.62
CA ASP A 93 15.68 0.68 -0.09
C ASP A 93 15.28 1.73 0.95
N ARG A 94 14.27 2.54 0.63
CA ARG A 94 13.72 3.59 1.51
C ARG A 94 13.20 3.09 2.87
N TYR A 95 12.98 1.79 3.03
CA TYR A 95 12.45 1.20 4.26
C TYR A 95 13.52 0.54 5.14
N THR A 96 14.69 0.27 4.58
CA THR A 96 15.85 -0.27 5.31
C THR A 96 16.71 0.89 5.79
N THR A 97 16.79 1.07 7.09
CA THR A 97 17.44 2.23 7.71
C THR A 97 18.20 1.83 8.96
N TYR A 98 19.41 2.36 9.10
CA TYR A 98 20.09 2.41 10.39
C TYR A 98 19.51 3.57 11.21
N LEU A 99 19.23 3.31 12.49
CA LEU A 99 18.74 4.28 13.45
C LEU A 99 19.76 4.38 14.56
N SER A 100 20.34 5.56 14.75
CA SER A 100 21.15 5.86 15.94
C SER A 100 20.32 5.69 17.22
N ALA A 101 20.97 5.65 18.38
CA ALA A 101 20.25 5.46 19.64
C ALA A 101 19.18 6.53 19.91
N GLU A 102 19.43 7.77 19.53
CA GLU A 102 18.45 8.85 19.62
C GLU A 102 17.27 8.63 18.66
N GLU A 103 17.55 8.27 17.40
CA GLU A 103 16.52 8.01 16.40
C GLU A 103 15.71 6.76 16.73
N TYR A 104 16.33 5.70 17.24
CA TYR A 104 15.65 4.50 17.67
C TYR A 104 14.78 4.76 18.90
N GLN A 105 15.25 5.57 19.86
CA GLN A 105 14.44 5.99 20.99
C GLN A 105 13.23 6.83 20.55
N ALA A 106 13.41 7.76 19.61
CA ALA A 106 12.34 8.55 19.03
C ALA A 106 11.34 7.68 18.23
N PHE A 107 11.87 6.73 17.44
CA PHE A 107 11.08 5.72 16.74
C PHE A 107 10.28 4.89 17.74
N HIS A 108 10.90 4.33 18.77
CA HIS A 108 10.20 3.56 19.81
C HIS A 108 9.13 4.39 20.52
N ALA A 109 9.40 5.65 20.85
CA ALA A 109 8.39 6.54 21.45
C ALA A 109 7.18 6.70 20.52
N SER A 110 7.38 6.77 19.20
CA SER A 110 6.29 6.84 18.22
C SER A 110 5.42 5.55 18.11
N PHE A 111 5.92 4.39 18.57
CA PHE A 111 5.19 3.10 18.55
C PHE A 111 4.72 2.62 19.94
N ASN A 112 5.46 2.92 21.01
CA ASN A 112 5.13 2.56 22.39
C ASN A 112 4.07 3.47 23.00
N ASP A 113 3.91 4.68 22.47
CA ASP A 113 2.71 5.47 22.67
C ASP A 113 1.59 4.91 21.75
N LYS A 114 1.09 3.71 22.07
CA LYS A 114 -0.22 3.19 21.59
C LYS A 114 -1.41 4.10 21.96
N GLN A 115 -1.11 5.29 22.49
CA GLN A 115 -2.03 6.33 22.82
C GLN A 115 -1.44 7.65 22.33
N THR A 116 -1.98 8.18 21.24
CA THR A 116 -1.71 9.57 20.88
C THR A 116 -2.23 10.45 22.02
N VAL A 117 -1.41 11.38 22.52
CA VAL A 117 -1.83 12.29 23.59
C VAL A 117 -2.30 13.60 22.97
N GLY A 118 -3.57 13.92 23.19
CA GLY A 118 -4.22 15.09 22.62
C GLY A 118 -5.71 15.05 22.90
N ILE A 119 -6.51 15.63 22.00
CA ILE A 119 -7.97 15.68 22.16
C ILE A 119 -8.76 14.66 21.34
N GLY A 120 -8.13 13.95 20.39
CA GLY A 120 -8.78 12.89 19.61
C GLY A 120 -9.70 13.36 18.48
N VAL A 121 -9.22 14.27 17.62
CA VAL A 121 -9.96 14.73 16.43
C VAL A 121 -9.11 14.57 15.17
N SER A 122 -9.77 14.30 14.04
CA SER A 122 -9.18 14.51 12.71
C SER A 122 -9.68 15.82 12.15
N ILE A 123 -8.78 16.58 11.51
CA ILE A 123 -9.08 17.94 11.06
C ILE A 123 -8.75 18.14 9.58
N GLN A 124 -9.48 19.05 8.94
CA GLN A 124 -9.29 19.53 7.57
C GLN A 124 -9.19 21.06 7.55
N ASN A 125 -8.55 21.63 6.52
CA ASN A 125 -8.51 23.08 6.35
C ASN A 125 -9.92 23.65 6.11
N HIS A 126 -10.23 24.79 6.72
CA HIS A 126 -11.50 25.49 6.56
C HIS A 126 -11.26 27.00 6.49
N GLU A 127 -12.08 27.72 5.72
CA GLU A 127 -11.92 29.18 5.50
C GLU A 127 -11.92 30.02 6.79
N ARG A 128 -12.51 29.49 7.87
CA ARG A 128 -12.69 30.17 9.16
C ARG A 128 -11.88 29.57 10.31
N GLY A 129 -11.18 28.46 10.08
CA GLY A 129 -10.66 27.63 11.16
C GLY A 129 -10.08 26.31 10.65
N VAL A 130 -10.20 25.26 11.48
CA VAL A 130 -10.04 23.87 11.04
C VAL A 130 -11.33 23.09 11.25
N LEU A 131 -11.79 22.38 10.24
CA LEU A 131 -13.02 21.58 10.25
C LEU A 131 -12.73 20.22 10.91
N ILE A 132 -13.54 19.81 11.88
CA ILE A 132 -13.48 18.45 12.44
C ILE A 132 -14.09 17.49 11.42
N SER A 133 -13.28 16.63 10.83
CA SER A 133 -13.75 15.61 9.88
C SER A 133 -14.21 14.32 10.57
N SER A 134 -13.62 13.99 11.72
CA SER A 134 -14.03 12.86 12.56
C SER A 134 -13.53 13.02 14.00
N ILE A 135 -14.16 12.27 14.90
CA ILE A 135 -13.82 12.24 16.32
C ILE A 135 -13.48 10.82 16.71
N VAL A 136 -12.44 10.68 17.53
CA VAL A 136 -12.00 9.39 18.05
C VAL A 136 -12.91 8.99 19.21
N GLU A 137 -13.43 7.77 19.18
CA GLU A 137 -14.21 7.16 20.27
C GLU A 137 -13.35 7.07 21.54
N ASP A 138 -13.97 7.28 22.71
CA ASP A 138 -13.35 7.35 24.03
C ASP A 138 -12.28 8.45 24.16
N SER A 139 -12.41 9.57 23.43
CA SER A 139 -11.46 10.70 23.45
C SER A 139 -11.98 11.95 24.19
N PRO A 140 -11.10 12.88 24.62
CA PRO A 140 -11.52 14.14 25.23
C PRO A 140 -12.50 14.97 24.39
N ALA A 141 -12.39 14.92 23.06
CA ALA A 141 -13.30 15.64 22.16
C ALA A 141 -14.71 15.05 22.19
N GLU A 142 -14.83 13.73 22.24
CA GLU A 142 -16.12 13.05 22.38
C GLU A 142 -16.75 13.34 23.75
N ASP A 143 -15.95 13.31 24.82
CA ASP A 143 -16.42 13.57 26.20
C ASP A 143 -17.11 14.94 26.35
N VAL A 144 -16.66 15.94 25.58
CA VAL A 144 -17.24 17.30 25.59
C VAL A 144 -18.28 17.52 24.48
N GLY A 145 -18.66 16.45 23.78
CA GLY A 145 -19.73 16.46 22.78
C GLY A 145 -19.37 17.26 21.52
N LEU A 146 -18.11 17.28 21.10
CA LEU A 146 -17.78 17.69 19.73
C LEU A 146 -18.40 16.69 18.75
N VAL A 147 -18.70 17.14 17.53
CA VAL A 147 -19.14 16.26 16.43
C VAL A 147 -18.40 16.58 15.13
N ALA A 148 -18.35 15.64 14.20
CA ALA A 148 -17.87 15.90 12.85
C ALA A 148 -18.72 17.02 12.22
N GLY A 149 -18.07 17.94 11.49
CA GLY A 149 -18.69 19.14 10.91
C GLY A 149 -18.62 20.41 11.77
N ASP A 150 -18.19 20.31 13.03
CA ASP A 150 -17.83 21.49 13.83
C ASP A 150 -16.52 22.12 13.31
N VAL A 151 -16.36 23.44 13.48
CA VAL A 151 -15.15 24.17 13.07
C VAL A 151 -14.45 24.75 14.30
N ILE A 152 -13.20 24.36 14.55
CA ILE A 152 -12.36 24.93 15.61
C ILE A 152 -11.76 26.24 15.07
N LEU A 153 -12.17 27.36 15.67
CA LEU A 153 -11.73 28.71 15.30
C LEU A 153 -10.39 29.07 15.96
N SER A 154 -10.20 28.68 17.22
CA SER A 154 -8.97 28.94 17.98
C SER A 154 -8.69 27.90 19.05
N ALA A 155 -7.41 27.74 19.42
CA ALA A 155 -6.94 26.96 20.56
C ALA A 155 -6.05 27.83 21.46
N ASP A 156 -6.34 27.88 22.77
CA ASP A 156 -5.67 28.73 23.77
C ASP A 156 -5.57 30.21 23.34
N GLY A 157 -6.62 30.71 22.69
CA GLY A 157 -6.71 32.09 22.17
C GLY A 157 -5.95 32.33 20.87
N VAL A 158 -5.27 31.32 20.31
CA VAL A 158 -4.59 31.40 19.01
C VAL A 158 -5.55 30.97 17.90
N ALA A 159 -5.85 31.87 16.97
CA ALA A 159 -6.67 31.55 15.80
C ALA A 159 -6.00 30.47 14.94
N LEU A 160 -6.74 29.41 14.63
CA LEU A 160 -6.26 28.30 13.82
C LEU A 160 -6.55 28.60 12.35
N THR A 161 -5.51 28.85 11.57
CA THR A 161 -5.64 29.10 10.11
C THR A 161 -4.84 28.09 9.28
N ASP A 162 -4.05 27.25 9.94
CA ASP A 162 -3.17 26.25 9.34
C ASP A 162 -3.27 24.93 10.12
N ILE A 163 -3.31 23.83 9.39
CA ILE A 163 -3.46 22.49 9.95
C ILE A 163 -2.26 22.07 10.81
N ASN A 164 -1.03 22.42 10.42
CA ASN A 164 0.17 22.01 11.16
C ASN A 164 0.25 22.75 12.49
N GLN A 165 -0.13 24.04 12.48
CA GLN A 165 -0.29 24.81 13.71
C GLN A 165 -1.37 24.19 14.61
N ALA A 166 -2.53 23.84 14.04
CA ALA A 166 -3.61 23.20 14.79
C ALA A 166 -3.16 21.89 15.43
N VAL A 167 -2.49 20.99 14.68
CA VAL A 167 -1.96 19.73 15.22
C VAL A 167 -1.05 19.98 16.43
N SER A 168 -0.14 20.95 16.34
CA SER A 168 0.79 21.28 17.43
C SER A 168 0.12 21.79 18.71
N LEU A 169 -1.03 22.48 18.58
CA LEU A 169 -1.78 23.06 19.69
C LEU A 169 -2.82 22.09 20.27
N LEU A 170 -3.38 21.21 19.45
CA LEU A 170 -4.36 20.22 19.88
C LEU A 170 -3.70 18.98 20.50
N ALA A 171 -2.47 18.66 20.10
CA ALA A 171 -1.59 17.72 20.78
C ALA A 171 -0.89 18.38 21.97
N GLY A 172 -0.26 17.58 22.84
CA GLY A 172 0.50 18.08 23.99
C GLY A 172 0.76 17.02 25.04
N GLN A 173 1.37 17.42 26.16
CA GLN A 173 1.59 16.50 27.29
C GLN A 173 0.27 16.06 27.91
N ALA A 174 0.24 14.82 28.41
CA ALA A 174 -0.94 14.26 29.08
C ALA A 174 -1.29 15.11 30.31
N ASP A 175 -2.57 15.16 30.62
CA ASP A 175 -3.15 15.91 31.75
C ASP A 175 -3.03 17.44 31.66
N THR A 176 -2.52 17.98 30.54
CA THR A 176 -2.58 19.42 30.26
C THR A 176 -3.91 19.82 29.63
N GLN A 177 -4.31 21.08 29.78
CA GLN A 177 -5.57 21.58 29.20
C GLN A 177 -5.36 22.37 27.92
N VAL A 178 -6.38 22.37 27.07
CA VAL A 178 -6.54 23.25 25.90
C VAL A 178 -7.93 23.86 25.91
N VAL A 179 -8.01 25.15 25.62
CA VAL A 179 -9.28 25.88 25.51
C VAL A 179 -9.58 26.13 24.03
N LEU A 180 -10.66 25.54 23.52
CA LEU A 180 -11.09 25.67 22.13
C LEU A 180 -12.24 26.65 22.00
N THR A 181 -12.21 27.47 20.95
CA THR A 181 -13.40 28.20 20.49
C THR A 181 -13.93 27.51 19.24
N VAL A 182 -15.15 27.00 19.30
CA VAL A 182 -15.74 26.12 18.29
C VAL A 182 -17.02 26.71 17.74
N LEU A 183 -17.14 26.75 16.41
CA LEU A 183 -18.37 27.03 15.69
C LEU A 183 -19.09 25.71 15.42
N ARG A 184 -20.29 25.58 15.98
CA ARG A 184 -21.18 24.44 15.77
C ARG A 184 -21.91 24.54 14.44
N GLN A 185 -22.40 23.40 13.94
CA GLN A 185 -23.19 23.34 12.70
C GLN A 185 -24.48 24.19 12.73
N ASP A 186 -25.06 24.41 13.91
CA ASP A 186 -26.24 25.27 14.09
C ASP A 186 -25.92 26.78 14.08
N GLY A 187 -24.65 27.13 13.90
CA GLY A 187 -24.15 28.51 13.87
C GLY A 187 -23.79 29.09 15.23
N SER A 188 -23.99 28.35 16.33
CA SER A 188 -23.57 28.79 17.66
C SER A 188 -22.05 28.71 17.84
N VAL A 189 -21.49 29.61 18.66
CA VAL A 189 -20.06 29.62 19.01
C VAL A 189 -19.92 29.34 20.50
N GLN A 190 -19.07 28.38 20.85
CA GLN A 190 -18.88 27.92 22.23
C GLN A 190 -17.39 27.82 22.56
N GLU A 191 -17.05 28.05 23.83
CA GLU A 191 -15.73 27.79 24.37
C GLU A 191 -15.76 26.47 25.14
N LEU A 192 -14.82 25.56 24.84
CA LEU A 192 -14.74 24.23 25.43
C LEU A 192 -13.33 24.02 25.98
N THR A 193 -13.22 23.62 27.25
CA THR A 193 -11.94 23.24 27.86
C THR A 193 -11.82 21.72 27.84
N LEU A 194 -10.74 21.22 27.22
CA LEU A 194 -10.45 19.79 27.12
C LEU A 194 -9.15 19.49 27.88
N THR A 195 -9.12 18.36 28.59
CA THR A 195 -7.88 17.82 29.15
C THR A 195 -7.30 16.83 28.15
N ARG A 196 -6.09 17.11 27.63
CA ARG A 196 -5.36 16.21 26.75
C ARG A 196 -5.08 14.93 27.52
N ARG A 197 -5.50 13.79 26.97
CA ARG A 197 -5.19 12.48 27.56
C ARG A 197 -4.74 11.52 26.47
N PRO A 198 -4.04 10.46 26.85
CA PRO A 198 -3.76 9.38 25.94
C PRO A 198 -5.10 8.81 25.41
N PHE A 199 -5.29 8.81 24.08
CA PHE A 199 -6.42 8.16 23.43
C PHE A 199 -5.90 7.15 22.41
N THR A 200 -6.57 6.01 22.34
CA THR A 200 -6.29 5.02 21.29
C THR A 200 -7.23 5.31 20.14
N VAL A 201 -6.70 5.44 18.92
CA VAL A 201 -7.53 5.43 17.71
C VAL A 201 -8.06 4.00 17.56
N ASN A 202 -9.14 3.71 18.27
CA ASN A 202 -9.75 2.40 18.37
C ASN A 202 -10.55 2.05 17.11
N THR A 203 -11.07 3.07 16.43
CA THR A 203 -12.06 2.92 15.37
C THR A 203 -11.58 3.61 14.11
N THR A 204 -11.32 2.80 13.10
CA THR A 204 -10.83 3.23 11.78
C THR A 204 -11.73 2.71 10.67
N ALA A 205 -12.87 2.09 11.01
CA ALA A 205 -13.93 1.74 10.08
C ALA A 205 -15.31 2.21 10.59
N THR A 206 -16.09 2.86 9.73
CA THR A 206 -17.46 3.30 10.02
C THR A 206 -18.44 2.75 8.99
N PHE A 207 -19.69 2.52 9.38
CA PHE A 207 -20.75 2.08 8.48
C PHE A 207 -21.78 3.20 8.25
N ASN A 208 -22.19 3.36 7.00
CA ASN A 208 -23.36 4.14 6.57
C ASN A 208 -24.10 3.36 5.48
N GLN A 209 -25.30 3.81 5.13
CA GLN A 209 -26.01 3.34 3.94
C GLN A 209 -26.10 4.47 2.93
N THR A 210 -26.11 4.16 1.63
CA THR A 210 -26.35 5.14 0.58
C THR A 210 -27.73 5.77 0.76
N SER A 211 -27.91 7.00 0.28
CA SER A 211 -29.17 7.74 0.45
C SER A 211 -30.38 7.08 -0.22
N ASP A 212 -30.14 6.29 -1.27
CA ASP A 212 -31.14 5.47 -1.95
C ASP A 212 -31.37 4.10 -1.29
N GLY A 213 -30.58 3.75 -0.28
CA GLY A 213 -30.64 2.46 0.41
C GLY A 213 -29.98 1.30 -0.32
N ASN A 214 -29.46 1.49 -1.53
CA ASN A 214 -28.98 0.39 -2.37
C ASN A 214 -27.71 -0.29 -1.85
N ALA A 215 -26.79 0.45 -1.20
CA ALA A 215 -25.54 -0.11 -0.72
C ALA A 215 -25.22 0.23 0.73
N GLY A 216 -24.55 -0.73 1.38
CA GLY A 216 -23.84 -0.51 2.64
C GLY A 216 -22.46 0.04 2.35
N VAL A 217 -22.10 1.16 2.99
CA VAL A 217 -20.82 1.85 2.84
C VAL A 217 -19.99 1.65 4.09
N ILE A 218 -18.83 1.01 3.95
CA ILE A 218 -17.82 0.88 5.00
C ILE A 218 -16.65 1.78 4.65
N SER A 219 -16.49 2.89 5.37
CA SER A 219 -15.32 3.76 5.23
C SER A 219 -14.24 3.28 6.18
N CYS A 220 -13.12 2.78 5.66
CA CYS A 220 -12.01 2.21 6.42
C CYS A 220 -10.73 3.05 6.19
N THR A 221 -10.38 3.90 7.16
CA THR A 221 -9.24 4.82 7.10
C THR A 221 -7.92 4.22 7.62
N SER A 222 -7.97 3.07 8.29
CA SER A 222 -6.81 2.30 8.77
C SER A 222 -7.27 0.91 9.23
N PHE A 223 -6.36 -0.05 9.43
CA PHE A 223 -6.66 -1.34 10.08
C PHE A 223 -6.17 -1.34 11.54
N GLY A 224 -6.96 -0.74 12.42
CA GLY A 224 -6.76 -0.73 13.87
C GLY A 224 -7.37 -1.93 14.59
N ASN A 225 -7.04 -2.11 15.86
CA ASN A 225 -7.40 -3.31 16.64
C ASN A 225 -8.91 -3.68 16.67
N LYS A 226 -9.86 -2.74 16.50
CA LYS A 226 -11.30 -3.04 16.44
C LYS A 226 -11.87 -3.14 15.02
N THR A 227 -11.12 -2.76 13.98
CA THR A 227 -11.65 -2.59 12.60
C THR A 227 -12.31 -3.87 12.09
N SER A 228 -11.67 -5.03 12.27
CA SER A 228 -12.23 -6.31 11.81
C SER A 228 -13.60 -6.60 12.43
N ASN A 229 -13.82 -6.26 13.70
CA ASN A 229 -15.11 -6.44 14.36
C ASN A 229 -16.16 -5.45 13.85
N HIS A 230 -15.78 -4.20 13.57
CA HIS A 230 -16.69 -3.22 12.98
C HIS A 230 -17.13 -3.64 11.58
N VAL A 231 -16.20 -4.08 10.73
CA VAL A 231 -16.50 -4.61 9.39
C VAL A 231 -17.43 -5.82 9.50
N LEU A 232 -17.12 -6.77 10.38
CA LEU A 232 -17.96 -7.95 10.60
C LEU A 232 -19.37 -7.58 11.05
N ASN A 233 -19.50 -6.70 12.05
CA ASN A 233 -20.81 -6.30 12.56
C ASN A 233 -21.59 -5.51 11.51
N ALA A 234 -20.95 -4.59 10.78
CA ALA A 234 -21.59 -3.85 9.70
C ALA A 234 -22.20 -4.79 8.67
N VAL A 235 -21.43 -5.76 8.17
CA VAL A 235 -21.92 -6.73 7.18
C VAL A 235 -22.98 -7.65 7.79
N ARG A 236 -22.70 -8.28 8.94
CA ARG A 236 -23.64 -9.21 9.57
C ARG A 236 -25.01 -8.57 9.84
N ASP A 237 -25.03 -7.34 10.35
CA ASP A 237 -26.25 -6.71 10.84
C ASP A 237 -27.04 -6.01 9.73
N ASN A 238 -26.41 -5.66 8.61
CA ASN A 238 -27.02 -4.87 7.54
C ASN A 238 -27.04 -5.57 6.18
N ASP A 239 -26.45 -6.76 6.02
CA ASP A 239 -26.43 -7.42 4.70
C ASP A 239 -27.86 -7.55 4.15
N ALA A 240 -28.83 -8.00 4.95
CA ALA A 240 -30.22 -8.17 4.50
C ALA A 240 -30.89 -6.88 3.98
N SER A 241 -30.44 -5.68 4.37
CA SER A 241 -31.06 -4.40 4.00
C SER A 241 -30.43 -3.71 2.78
N VAL A 242 -29.35 -4.25 2.23
CA VAL A 242 -28.61 -3.64 1.09
C VAL A 242 -28.54 -4.60 -0.10
N HIS A 243 -28.09 -4.13 -1.25
CA HIS A 243 -27.93 -4.93 -2.48
C HIS A 243 -26.48 -5.08 -2.91
N ALA A 244 -25.63 -4.14 -2.53
CA ALA A 244 -24.19 -4.18 -2.72
C ALA A 244 -23.44 -3.65 -1.50
N TRP A 245 -22.14 -3.93 -1.45
CA TRP A 245 -21.21 -3.35 -0.49
C TRP A 245 -20.26 -2.40 -1.17
N ILE A 246 -20.08 -1.22 -0.59
CA ILE A 246 -19.06 -0.26 -0.97
C ILE A 246 -18.06 -0.21 0.20
N VAL A 247 -16.79 -0.51 -0.05
CA VAL A 247 -15.75 -0.42 0.98
C VAL A 247 -14.71 0.60 0.54
N ASP A 248 -14.68 1.74 1.21
CA ASP A 248 -13.78 2.83 0.89
C ASP A 248 -12.48 2.70 1.69
N VAL A 249 -11.39 2.35 1.01
CA VAL A 249 -10.03 2.27 1.57
C VAL A 249 -9.12 3.35 0.98
N ARG A 250 -9.69 4.40 0.35
CA ARG A 250 -8.91 5.55 -0.09
C ARG A 250 -8.28 6.23 1.12
N ASN A 251 -7.02 6.64 0.97
CA ASN A 251 -6.23 7.25 2.05
C ASN A 251 -6.02 6.35 3.29
N ASN A 252 -6.17 5.04 3.14
CA ASN A 252 -5.84 4.07 4.18
C ASN A 252 -4.39 3.60 4.04
N PRO A 253 -3.46 4.03 4.91
CA PRO A 253 -2.04 3.66 4.80
C PRO A 253 -1.74 2.21 5.23
N GLY A 254 -2.78 1.44 5.58
CA GLY A 254 -2.70 0.08 6.11
C GLY A 254 -2.99 0.05 7.60
N GLY A 255 -2.23 -0.77 8.33
CA GLY A 255 -2.41 -1.00 9.76
C GLY A 255 -1.94 -2.40 10.12
N ASP A 256 -2.55 -2.97 11.16
CA ASP A 256 -2.26 -4.32 11.59
C ASP A 256 -2.70 -5.36 10.53
N ILE A 257 -1.77 -6.23 10.16
CA ILE A 257 -1.97 -7.21 9.08
C ILE A 257 -3.04 -8.26 9.44
N TYR A 258 -3.15 -8.63 10.71
CA TYR A 258 -4.16 -9.60 11.16
C TYR A 258 -5.57 -8.99 11.17
N THR A 259 -5.66 -7.69 11.47
CA THR A 259 -6.91 -6.93 11.37
C THR A 259 -7.34 -6.80 9.90
N ALA A 260 -6.42 -6.51 8.99
CA ALA A 260 -6.69 -6.54 7.54
C ALA A 260 -7.18 -7.92 7.10
N SER A 261 -6.51 -8.98 7.58
CA SER A 261 -6.89 -10.39 7.33
C SER A 261 -8.29 -10.74 7.84
N GLY A 262 -8.61 -10.38 9.08
CA GLY A 262 -9.94 -10.59 9.65
C GLY A 262 -11.02 -9.82 8.91
N SER A 263 -10.72 -8.61 8.45
CA SER A 263 -11.64 -7.78 7.65
C SER A 263 -11.87 -8.38 6.25
N ALA A 264 -10.81 -8.83 5.57
CA ALA A 264 -10.91 -9.52 4.28
C ALA A 264 -11.78 -10.78 4.39
N GLY A 265 -11.59 -11.57 5.46
CA GLY A 265 -12.35 -12.78 5.73
C GLY A 265 -13.87 -12.59 5.82
N VAL A 266 -14.36 -11.38 6.11
CA VAL A 266 -15.79 -11.07 6.07
C VAL A 266 -16.35 -11.21 4.65
N PHE A 267 -15.58 -10.85 3.64
CA PHE A 267 -15.99 -10.88 2.23
C PHE A 267 -15.56 -12.15 1.51
N VAL A 268 -14.33 -12.62 1.75
CA VAL A 268 -13.76 -13.77 1.02
C VAL A 268 -13.93 -15.10 1.75
N GLY A 269 -14.37 -15.09 3.01
CA GLY A 269 -14.41 -16.29 3.84
C GLY A 269 -13.00 -16.76 4.24
N GLY A 270 -12.86 -18.05 4.50
CA GLY A 270 -11.61 -18.69 4.89
C GLY A 270 -10.71 -18.94 3.70
N ALA A 271 -9.69 -18.10 3.52
CA ALA A 271 -8.72 -18.20 2.44
C ALA A 271 -7.36 -17.63 2.85
N THR A 272 -6.32 -17.93 2.06
CA THR A 272 -5.04 -17.23 2.16
C THR A 272 -5.23 -15.78 1.74
N MET A 273 -4.82 -14.81 2.57
CA MET A 273 -4.84 -13.40 2.21
C MET A 273 -3.53 -13.00 1.51
N VAL A 274 -2.40 -13.48 2.03
CA VAL A 274 -1.07 -13.04 1.60
C VAL A 274 -0.02 -14.12 1.89
N TYR A 275 0.94 -14.27 0.98
CA TYR A 275 2.19 -14.99 1.20
C TYR A 275 3.32 -14.02 1.52
N LEU A 276 4.25 -14.43 2.38
CA LEU A 276 5.41 -13.64 2.78
C LEU A 276 6.68 -14.44 2.48
N ARG A 277 7.54 -13.89 1.61
CA ARG A 277 8.89 -14.44 1.38
C ARG A 277 9.90 -13.73 2.26
N ASN A 278 10.74 -14.46 2.98
CA ASN A 278 11.85 -13.89 3.75
C ASN A 278 13.15 -13.79 2.92
N GLY A 279 14.24 -13.29 3.52
CA GLY A 279 15.57 -13.22 2.91
C GLY A 279 16.25 -14.58 2.63
N GLN A 280 15.68 -15.68 3.11
CA GLN A 280 16.14 -17.06 2.84
C GLN A 280 15.33 -17.72 1.72
N ASP A 281 14.49 -16.95 1.02
CA ASP A 281 13.54 -17.43 0.02
C ASP A 281 12.50 -18.44 0.56
N GLU A 282 12.27 -18.44 1.89
CA GLU A 282 11.22 -19.26 2.51
C GLU A 282 9.89 -18.51 2.51
N TYR A 283 8.82 -19.23 2.16
CA TYR A 283 7.46 -18.69 2.13
C TYR A 283 6.66 -19.09 3.38
N THR A 284 6.03 -18.09 3.99
CA THR A 284 4.96 -18.27 4.97
C THR A 284 3.67 -17.62 4.43
N TYR A 285 2.54 -17.81 5.11
CA TYR A 285 1.28 -17.22 4.69
C TYR A 285 0.45 -16.76 5.87
N ILE A 286 -0.40 -15.75 5.63
CA ILE A 286 -1.44 -15.32 6.56
C ILE A 286 -2.79 -15.71 5.97
N PHE A 287 -3.52 -16.50 6.75
CA PHE A 287 -4.86 -16.95 6.43
C PHE A 287 -5.89 -16.05 7.15
N THR A 288 -7.06 -15.82 6.56
CA THR A 288 -8.13 -15.02 7.16
C THR A 288 -8.67 -15.70 8.42
N HIS A 289 -9.40 -16.80 8.26
CA HIS A 289 -9.79 -17.72 9.32
C HIS A 289 -10.26 -19.06 8.72
N PRO A 290 -9.70 -20.21 9.14
CA PRO A 290 -10.12 -21.52 8.62
C PRO A 290 -11.63 -21.75 8.79
N ASN A 291 -12.27 -22.35 7.79
CA ASN A 291 -13.71 -22.68 7.79
C ASN A 291 -14.67 -21.48 7.92
N LEU A 292 -14.19 -20.25 7.77
CA LEU A 292 -15.06 -19.07 7.75
C LEU A 292 -15.84 -19.03 6.44
N GLN A 293 -17.17 -19.00 6.53
CA GLN A 293 -18.01 -18.68 5.38
C GLN A 293 -18.02 -17.15 5.18
N PRO A 294 -17.98 -16.67 3.92
CA PRO A 294 -18.27 -15.26 3.61
C PRO A 294 -19.56 -14.80 4.29
N LYS A 295 -19.57 -13.57 4.78
CA LYS A 295 -20.74 -12.96 5.44
C LYS A 295 -21.70 -12.29 4.49
N THR A 296 -21.31 -12.18 3.22
CA THR A 296 -22.13 -11.68 2.14
C THR A 296 -21.83 -12.46 0.86
N ALA A 297 -22.81 -12.57 -0.02
CA ALA A 297 -22.65 -13.05 -1.39
C ALA A 297 -22.87 -11.92 -2.41
N LYS A 298 -22.98 -10.67 -1.94
CA LYS A 298 -23.28 -9.49 -2.75
C LYS A 298 -22.02 -8.91 -3.34
N ASN A 299 -22.16 -8.22 -4.46
CA ASN A 299 -21.05 -7.53 -5.10
C ASN A 299 -20.41 -6.55 -4.12
N THR A 300 -19.09 -6.65 -3.97
CA THR A 300 -18.28 -5.72 -3.18
C THR A 300 -17.52 -4.80 -4.12
N ILE A 301 -17.65 -3.49 -3.94
CA ILE A 301 -16.99 -2.44 -4.72
C ILE A 301 -15.99 -1.74 -3.79
N LEU A 302 -14.71 -1.92 -4.05
CA LEU A 302 -13.64 -1.28 -3.29
C LEU A 302 -13.27 0.06 -3.91
N LEU A 303 -13.13 1.11 -3.11
CA LEU A 303 -12.56 2.38 -3.56
C LEU A 303 -11.10 2.47 -3.12
N THR A 304 -10.21 2.74 -4.08
CA THR A 304 -8.76 2.79 -3.87
C THR A 304 -8.17 4.07 -4.45
N ASN A 305 -7.04 4.52 -3.88
CA ASN A 305 -6.25 5.60 -4.45
C ASN A 305 -4.76 5.43 -4.15
N GLY A 306 -3.93 6.36 -4.65
CA GLY A 306 -2.47 6.34 -4.44
C GLY A 306 -2.00 6.44 -2.99
N ASN A 307 -2.90 6.65 -2.03
CA ASN A 307 -2.61 6.65 -0.59
C ASN A 307 -3.08 5.36 0.11
N SER A 308 -3.80 4.47 -0.59
CA SER A 308 -4.11 3.13 -0.10
C SER A 308 -2.81 2.30 -0.09
N ALA A 309 -2.35 1.84 1.07
CA ALA A 309 -1.06 1.17 1.19
C ALA A 309 -1.09 -0.05 2.13
N SER A 310 -0.10 -0.95 1.99
CA SER A 310 0.15 -2.05 2.95
C SER A 310 -1.11 -2.90 3.20
N GLY A 311 -1.62 -2.99 4.43
CA GLY A 311 -2.83 -3.74 4.76
C GLY A 311 -4.05 -3.42 3.87
N ALA A 312 -4.19 -2.19 3.37
CA ALA A 312 -5.26 -1.83 2.41
C ALA A 312 -5.05 -2.47 1.04
N GLU A 313 -3.80 -2.59 0.59
CA GLU A 313 -3.45 -3.27 -0.65
C GLU A 313 -3.64 -4.79 -0.52
N LEU A 314 -3.25 -5.37 0.62
CA LEU A 314 -3.48 -6.78 0.92
C LEU A 314 -4.98 -7.11 0.95
N PHE A 315 -5.79 -6.25 1.58
CA PHE A 315 -7.25 -6.38 1.59
C PHE A 315 -7.82 -6.29 0.17
N ALA A 316 -7.40 -5.30 -0.63
CA ALA A 316 -7.87 -5.13 -1.99
C ALA A 316 -7.47 -6.31 -2.89
N ALA A 317 -6.23 -6.78 -2.80
CA ALA A 317 -5.74 -7.93 -3.54
C ALA A 317 -6.45 -9.23 -3.13
N ALA A 318 -6.78 -9.42 -1.86
CA ALA A 318 -7.53 -10.60 -1.41
C ALA A 318 -8.97 -10.61 -1.93
N VAL A 319 -9.69 -9.48 -1.84
CA VAL A 319 -11.07 -9.36 -2.37
C VAL A 319 -11.09 -9.61 -3.88
N ARG A 320 -10.08 -9.10 -4.59
CA ARG A 320 -9.86 -9.34 -6.01
C ARG A 320 -9.61 -10.81 -6.33
N ASP A 321 -8.54 -11.37 -5.77
CA ASP A 321 -7.98 -12.65 -6.18
C ASP A 321 -8.90 -13.82 -5.79
N HIS A 322 -9.80 -13.61 -4.82
CA HIS A 322 -10.85 -14.56 -4.44
C HIS A 322 -12.22 -14.26 -5.09
N TYR A 323 -12.28 -13.35 -6.06
CA TYR A 323 -13.50 -12.99 -6.80
C TYR A 323 -14.67 -12.57 -5.91
N ALA A 324 -14.40 -11.88 -4.81
CA ALA A 324 -15.44 -11.34 -3.91
C ALA A 324 -15.92 -9.94 -4.33
N GLY A 325 -15.15 -9.24 -5.17
CA GLY A 325 -15.50 -7.91 -5.63
C GLY A 325 -14.55 -7.32 -6.66
N ILE A 326 -14.84 -6.08 -7.04
CA ILE A 326 -14.00 -5.26 -7.93
C ILE A 326 -13.40 -4.09 -7.15
N ALA A 327 -12.27 -3.55 -7.62
CA ALA A 327 -11.75 -2.28 -7.15
C ALA A 327 -11.93 -1.20 -8.22
N ILE A 328 -12.29 0.01 -7.80
CA ILE A 328 -12.40 1.19 -8.65
C ILE A 328 -11.63 2.35 -8.04
N GLY A 329 -11.23 3.31 -8.89
CA GLY A 329 -10.50 4.49 -8.46
C GLY A 329 -9.10 4.53 -9.08
N GLN A 330 -8.08 4.77 -8.27
CA GLN A 330 -6.70 4.89 -8.75
C GLN A 330 -5.82 3.75 -8.24
N ARG A 331 -4.71 3.50 -8.94
CA ARG A 331 -3.66 2.58 -8.51
C ARG A 331 -3.22 2.90 -7.06
N THR A 332 -3.02 1.86 -6.26
CA THR A 332 -2.60 1.99 -4.86
C THR A 332 -1.12 2.36 -4.72
N TYR A 333 -0.65 2.57 -3.50
CA TYR A 333 0.67 3.13 -3.21
C TYR A 333 1.85 2.25 -3.60
N GLY A 334 1.73 0.92 -3.48
CA GLY A 334 2.80 -0.03 -3.76
C GLY A 334 3.75 -0.28 -2.59
N LYS A 335 3.22 -0.48 -1.37
CA LYS A 335 4.02 -0.94 -0.22
C LYS A 335 3.80 -2.43 0.00
N GLY A 336 4.58 -3.24 -0.70
CA GLY A 336 4.47 -4.70 -0.70
C GLY A 336 5.50 -5.39 0.19
N VAL A 337 5.98 -4.72 1.24
CA VAL A 337 7.07 -5.22 2.10
C VAL A 337 6.80 -4.99 3.60
N ALA A 338 7.33 -5.88 4.44
CA ALA A 338 7.36 -5.72 5.89
C ALA A 338 8.78 -5.52 6.41
N GLN A 339 8.89 -4.78 7.51
CA GLN A 339 10.15 -4.53 8.17
C GLN A 339 10.25 -5.27 9.50
N VAL A 340 11.45 -5.73 9.84
CA VAL A 340 11.85 -6.18 11.16
C VAL A 340 12.82 -5.16 11.73
N VAL A 341 12.79 -4.95 13.05
CA VAL A 341 13.76 -4.10 13.74
C VAL A 341 14.70 -4.99 14.53
N LEU A 342 15.98 -4.92 14.20
CA LEU A 342 17.07 -5.57 14.91
C LEU A 342 17.69 -4.53 15.84
N SER A 343 17.78 -4.86 17.11
CA SER A 343 18.23 -3.97 18.18
C SER A 343 18.82 -4.77 19.33
N ASP A 344 19.22 -4.09 20.40
CA ASP A 344 19.73 -4.68 21.65
C ASP A 344 18.76 -5.67 22.30
N GLU A 345 17.45 -5.52 22.07
CA GLU A 345 16.43 -6.49 22.50
C GLU A 345 16.58 -7.87 21.85
N THR A 346 17.04 -7.90 20.59
CA THR A 346 17.16 -9.12 19.77
C THR A 346 18.60 -9.61 19.62
N HIS A 347 19.56 -8.68 19.65
CA HIS A 347 20.98 -8.89 19.39
C HIS A 347 21.83 -8.04 20.37
N PRO A 348 21.78 -8.34 21.69
CA PRO A 348 22.38 -7.51 22.73
C PRO A 348 23.91 -7.37 22.64
N ASP A 349 24.58 -8.25 21.90
CA ASP A 349 26.03 -8.21 21.69
C ASP A 349 26.45 -7.32 20.50
N LEU A 350 25.50 -6.85 19.69
CA LEU A 350 25.74 -6.10 18.45
C LEU A 350 25.27 -4.64 18.49
N PHE A 351 24.27 -4.33 19.32
CA PHE A 351 23.64 -3.02 19.41
C PHE A 351 23.80 -2.45 20.82
N ASP A 352 23.86 -1.12 20.91
CA ASP A 352 23.88 -0.35 22.15
C ASP A 352 22.93 0.85 22.04
N GLY A 353 21.64 0.53 22.13
CA GLY A 353 20.54 1.49 22.03
C GLY A 353 20.22 1.96 20.61
N ASP A 354 21.07 1.69 19.62
CA ASP A 354 20.81 1.83 18.18
C ASP A 354 20.03 0.63 17.61
N ALA A 355 19.57 0.76 16.37
CA ALA A 355 18.83 -0.30 15.70
C ALA A 355 19.02 -0.31 14.19
N LEU A 356 18.88 -1.49 13.59
CA LEU A 356 18.79 -1.68 12.15
C LEU A 356 17.38 -2.14 11.80
N LYS A 357 16.65 -1.28 11.09
CA LYS A 357 15.35 -1.61 10.52
C LYS A 357 15.57 -2.17 9.13
N VAL A 358 15.12 -3.41 8.89
CA VAL A 358 15.39 -4.17 7.67
C VAL A 358 14.09 -4.55 6.99
N THR A 359 13.98 -4.30 5.68
CA THR A 359 12.92 -4.89 4.85
C THR A 359 13.15 -6.39 4.73
N ALA A 360 12.41 -7.14 5.54
CA ALA A 360 12.67 -8.55 5.77
C ALA A 360 11.70 -9.50 5.06
N TYR A 361 10.54 -8.98 4.66
CA TYR A 361 9.55 -9.78 3.95
C TYR A 361 8.98 -9.04 2.74
N ARG A 362 8.70 -9.79 1.68
CA ARG A 362 7.93 -9.34 0.53
C ARG A 362 6.58 -10.04 0.51
N PHE A 363 5.54 -9.26 0.28
CA PHE A 363 4.17 -9.71 0.17
C PHE A 363 3.85 -10.15 -1.26
N PHE A 364 3.15 -11.27 -1.34
CA PHE A 364 2.54 -11.76 -2.57
C PHE A 364 1.05 -12.03 -2.32
N SER A 365 0.20 -11.60 -3.23
CA SER A 365 -1.24 -11.83 -3.22
C SER A 365 -1.57 -13.32 -3.35
N PRO A 366 -2.84 -13.74 -3.19
CA PRO A 366 -3.22 -15.14 -3.34
C PRO A 366 -2.86 -15.77 -4.70
N THR A 367 -2.75 -14.95 -5.76
CA THR A 367 -2.29 -15.37 -7.10
C THR A 367 -0.76 -15.36 -7.27
N GLY A 368 -0.01 -15.06 -6.20
CA GLY A 368 1.44 -14.99 -6.19
C GLY A 368 2.02 -13.69 -6.74
N THR A 369 1.20 -12.66 -6.93
CA THR A 369 1.61 -11.34 -7.45
C THR A 369 2.15 -10.46 -6.34
N THR A 370 3.32 -9.83 -6.51
CA THR A 370 3.72 -8.74 -5.62
C THR A 370 3.21 -7.41 -6.14
N HIS A 371 2.73 -6.57 -5.22
CA HIS A 371 2.33 -5.19 -5.50
C HIS A 371 3.39 -4.21 -5.01
N ASP A 372 4.58 -4.68 -4.60
CA ASP A 372 5.64 -3.80 -4.16
C ASP A 372 6.09 -2.87 -5.30
N GLN A 373 6.21 -1.57 -4.98
CA GLN A 373 6.53 -0.46 -5.88
C GLN A 373 5.50 -0.16 -6.98
N GLY A 374 4.75 -1.16 -7.44
CA GLY A 374 3.76 -1.01 -8.51
C GLY A 374 2.32 -0.79 -8.02
N GLY A 375 1.98 -1.19 -6.79
CA GLY A 375 0.61 -1.13 -6.28
C GLY A 375 -0.36 -2.09 -6.98
N VAL A 376 -1.55 -2.18 -6.41
CA VAL A 376 -2.72 -2.86 -6.97
C VAL A 376 -3.34 -1.95 -8.02
N LEU A 377 -3.44 -2.44 -9.25
CA LEU A 377 -4.23 -1.81 -10.30
C LEU A 377 -5.72 -2.02 -10.04
N PRO A 378 -6.59 -1.00 -10.03
CA PRO A 378 -8.02 -1.21 -9.87
C PRO A 378 -8.61 -1.93 -11.10
N THR A 379 -9.75 -2.59 -10.94
CA THR A 379 -10.56 -3.14 -12.06
C THR A 379 -10.97 -2.04 -13.03
N LEU A 380 -11.40 -0.89 -12.50
CA LEU A 380 -11.72 0.32 -13.26
C LEU A 380 -10.86 1.48 -12.79
N LEU A 381 -10.01 1.99 -13.67
CA LEU A 381 -9.25 3.21 -13.43
C LEU A 381 -10.18 4.42 -13.62
N ILE A 382 -10.60 5.03 -12.52
CA ILE A 382 -11.52 6.17 -12.47
C ILE A 382 -10.84 7.35 -11.79
N SER A 383 -11.13 8.57 -12.21
CA SER A 383 -10.60 9.79 -11.64
C SER A 383 -11.01 9.95 -10.17
N PRO A 384 -10.21 10.66 -9.35
CA PRO A 384 -10.56 10.91 -7.95
C PRO A 384 -11.94 11.56 -7.78
N LEU A 385 -12.34 12.43 -8.70
CA LEU A 385 -13.59 13.17 -8.67
C LEU A 385 -14.80 12.25 -8.86
N ASN A 386 -14.76 11.34 -9.83
CA ASN A 386 -15.92 10.51 -10.18
C ASN A 386 -15.95 9.15 -9.45
N THR A 387 -14.87 8.74 -8.76
CA THR A 387 -14.77 7.40 -8.14
C THR A 387 -15.99 7.05 -7.28
N ALA A 388 -16.40 7.96 -6.39
CA ALA A 388 -17.54 7.71 -5.50
C ALA A 388 -18.88 7.64 -6.26
N ALA A 389 -19.07 8.51 -7.25
CA ALA A 389 -20.27 8.52 -8.08
C ALA A 389 -20.38 7.25 -8.94
N VAL A 390 -19.27 6.76 -9.49
CA VAL A 390 -19.23 5.47 -10.21
C VAL A 390 -19.59 4.30 -9.28
N ALA A 391 -19.08 4.26 -8.05
CA ALA A 391 -19.46 3.23 -7.08
C ALA A 391 -20.97 3.19 -6.84
N LEU A 392 -21.60 4.36 -6.73
CA LEU A 392 -23.04 4.48 -6.52
C LEU A 392 -23.82 3.97 -7.74
N LEU A 393 -23.40 4.34 -8.96
CA LEU A 393 -24.05 3.86 -10.19
C LEU A 393 -24.00 2.33 -10.31
N LEU A 394 -22.87 1.72 -9.93
CA LEU A 394 -22.66 0.28 -9.95
C LEU A 394 -23.32 -0.47 -8.78
N SER A 395 -23.91 0.24 -7.80
CA SER A 395 -24.53 -0.39 -6.62
C SER A 395 -26.03 -0.67 -6.75
N SER A 396 -26.64 -0.33 -7.88
CA SER A 396 -28.10 -0.50 -8.05
C SER A 396 -28.48 -1.98 -8.03
N PRO A 397 -29.67 -2.33 -7.49
CA PRO A 397 -30.20 -3.70 -7.59
C PRO A 397 -30.48 -4.11 -9.04
N ALA A 398 -30.54 -5.42 -9.26
CA ALA A 398 -31.13 -5.98 -10.46
C ALA A 398 -32.59 -5.52 -10.60
N PRO A 399 -32.99 -4.92 -11.74
CA PRO A 399 -34.34 -4.44 -11.93
C PRO A 399 -35.29 -5.58 -12.33
N GLU A 400 -36.59 -5.39 -12.11
CA GLU A 400 -37.63 -6.33 -12.57
C GLU A 400 -37.80 -6.31 -14.10
N SER A 401 -37.39 -5.23 -14.75
CA SER A 401 -37.46 -5.01 -16.21
C SER A 401 -36.18 -4.35 -16.70
N ALA A 402 -35.76 -4.63 -17.93
CA ALA A 402 -34.63 -3.97 -18.56
C ALA A 402 -34.91 -2.49 -18.92
N THR A 403 -36.16 -2.06 -18.93
CA THR A 403 -36.55 -0.70 -19.31
C THR A 403 -35.94 0.32 -18.36
N GLY A 404 -35.15 1.26 -18.88
CA GLY A 404 -34.49 2.32 -18.09
C GLY A 404 -33.17 1.91 -17.45
N TYR A 405 -32.64 0.73 -17.76
CA TYR A 405 -31.39 0.22 -17.18
C TYR A 405 -30.37 -0.17 -18.24
N LEU A 406 -29.10 0.02 -17.90
CA LEU A 406 -27.95 -0.60 -18.56
C LEU A 406 -27.43 -1.72 -17.65
N ASN A 407 -27.27 -2.93 -18.18
CA ASN A 407 -26.51 -3.98 -17.52
C ASN A 407 -25.10 -4.05 -18.11
N ILE A 408 -24.09 -4.06 -17.25
CA ILE A 408 -22.67 -4.17 -17.57
C ILE A 408 -22.14 -5.45 -16.93
N SER A 409 -21.67 -6.39 -17.76
CA SER A 409 -20.87 -7.53 -17.29
C SER A 409 -19.40 -7.17 -17.34
N LEU A 410 -18.73 -7.25 -16.18
CA LEU A 410 -17.33 -6.87 -16.01
C LEU A 410 -16.67 -7.81 -15.00
N ALA A 411 -15.53 -8.39 -15.38
CA ALA A 411 -14.72 -9.26 -14.52
C ALA A 411 -15.52 -10.41 -13.84
N GLY A 412 -16.57 -10.90 -14.49
CA GLY A 412 -17.44 -11.95 -13.95
C GLY A 412 -18.49 -11.46 -12.94
N PHE A 413 -18.74 -10.16 -12.89
CA PHE A 413 -19.81 -9.53 -12.10
C PHE A 413 -20.78 -8.80 -13.02
N GLU A 414 -22.06 -8.82 -12.64
CA GLU A 414 -23.13 -8.07 -13.30
C GLU A 414 -23.44 -6.80 -12.50
N PHE A 415 -23.48 -5.66 -13.18
CA PHE A 415 -23.81 -4.36 -12.59
C PHE A 415 -24.96 -3.71 -13.34
N PHE A 416 -26.00 -3.33 -12.61
CA PHE A 416 -27.15 -2.64 -13.17
C PHE A 416 -27.04 -1.14 -12.89
N VAL A 417 -27.19 -0.33 -13.91
CA VAL A 417 -27.10 1.13 -13.84
C VAL A 417 -28.44 1.73 -14.25
N SER A 418 -29.10 2.42 -13.32
CA SER A 418 -30.29 3.22 -13.60
C SER A 418 -29.92 4.39 -14.52
N LEU A 419 -30.53 4.45 -15.71
CA LEU A 419 -30.24 5.51 -16.68
C LEU A 419 -30.78 6.87 -16.23
N ASP A 420 -31.89 6.90 -15.50
CA ASP A 420 -32.44 8.13 -14.93
C ASP A 420 -31.45 8.76 -13.94
N THR A 421 -30.82 7.93 -13.09
CA THR A 421 -29.77 8.38 -12.17
C THR A 421 -28.51 8.75 -12.93
N ALA A 422 -28.03 7.87 -13.81
CA ALA A 422 -26.78 8.02 -14.54
C ALA A 422 -26.75 9.27 -15.44
N LEU A 423 -27.88 9.66 -16.02
CA LEU A 423 -27.98 10.81 -16.92
C LEU A 423 -28.32 12.12 -16.22
N SER A 424 -28.58 12.08 -14.90
CA SER A 424 -28.80 13.28 -14.10
C SER A 424 -27.51 14.09 -13.89
N GLU A 425 -27.65 15.40 -13.69
CA GLU A 425 -26.51 16.35 -13.57
C GLU A 425 -25.41 15.88 -12.59
N PRO A 426 -25.71 15.35 -11.38
CA PRO A 426 -24.67 14.95 -10.43
C PRO A 426 -23.86 13.72 -10.85
N TYR A 427 -24.38 12.87 -11.75
CA TYR A 427 -23.78 11.58 -12.08
C TYR A 427 -23.36 11.45 -13.54
N ARG A 428 -23.77 12.37 -14.42
CA ARG A 428 -23.52 12.30 -15.86
C ARG A 428 -22.03 12.18 -16.20
N SER A 429 -21.17 12.99 -15.58
CA SER A 429 -19.72 12.90 -15.79
C SER A 429 -19.14 11.56 -15.34
N ALA A 430 -19.64 11.03 -14.22
CA ALA A 430 -19.22 9.74 -13.71
C ALA A 430 -19.69 8.58 -14.58
N PHE A 431 -20.90 8.68 -15.14
CA PHE A 431 -21.41 7.70 -16.10
C PHE A 431 -20.59 7.68 -17.39
N VAL A 432 -20.26 8.85 -17.93
CA VAL A 432 -19.38 8.96 -19.11
C VAL A 432 -18.02 8.34 -18.80
N GLU A 433 -17.39 8.71 -17.68
CA GLU A 433 -16.08 8.16 -17.32
C GLU A 433 -16.13 6.63 -17.06
N LEU A 434 -17.22 6.11 -16.47
CA LEU A 434 -17.43 4.68 -16.33
C LEU A 434 -17.37 4.00 -17.70
N LEU A 435 -18.06 4.53 -18.72
CA LEU A 435 -18.03 3.96 -20.07
C LEU A 435 -16.64 4.04 -20.71
N GLU A 436 -15.89 5.11 -20.48
CA GLU A 436 -14.51 5.27 -20.98
C GLU A 436 -13.51 4.30 -20.32
N ALA A 437 -13.76 3.94 -19.06
CA ALA A 437 -12.88 3.08 -18.26
C ALA A 437 -13.13 1.58 -18.45
N LEU A 438 -14.13 1.19 -19.24
CA LEU A 438 -14.45 -0.21 -19.47
C LEU A 438 -13.46 -0.85 -20.46
N PRO A 439 -12.86 -2.01 -20.12
CA PRO A 439 -12.00 -2.75 -21.04
C PRO A 439 -12.82 -3.37 -22.18
N PRO A 440 -12.19 -3.75 -23.31
CA PRO A 440 -12.84 -4.46 -24.41
C PRO A 440 -13.59 -5.74 -24.01
N SER A 441 -13.20 -6.38 -22.90
CA SER A 441 -13.86 -7.57 -22.37
C SER A 441 -15.22 -7.28 -21.70
N ALA A 442 -15.55 -6.01 -21.42
CA ALA A 442 -16.84 -5.64 -20.86
C ALA A 442 -17.97 -5.86 -21.88
N ARG A 443 -19.11 -6.35 -21.39
CA ARG A 443 -20.28 -6.66 -22.22
C ARG A 443 -21.49 -5.87 -21.72
N PHE A 444 -22.40 -5.53 -22.62
CA PHE A 444 -23.49 -4.61 -22.35
C PHE A 444 -24.84 -5.19 -22.76
N TRP A 445 -25.87 -4.95 -21.95
CA TRP A 445 -27.25 -5.28 -22.30
C TRP A 445 -28.19 -4.13 -21.95
N MET A 446 -29.18 -3.89 -22.81
CA MET A 446 -30.27 -2.94 -22.57
C MET A 446 -31.58 -3.51 -23.13
N ASP A 447 -32.70 -2.88 -22.77
CA ASP A 447 -33.99 -3.17 -23.38
C ASP A 447 -33.95 -2.97 -24.91
N ARG A 448 -34.50 -3.95 -25.64
CA ARG A 448 -34.67 -3.89 -27.10
C ARG A 448 -36.13 -3.59 -27.50
N GLY A 449 -36.94 -3.07 -26.58
CA GLY A 449 -38.33 -2.67 -26.79
C GLY A 449 -39.36 -3.71 -26.33
N ASN A 450 -38.95 -4.72 -25.55
CA ASN A 450 -39.81 -5.78 -25.04
C ASN A 450 -39.67 -5.99 -23.52
N GLY A 451 -38.97 -5.10 -22.81
CA GLY A 451 -38.73 -5.18 -21.38
C GLY A 451 -37.63 -6.17 -20.97
N ASN A 452 -36.99 -6.87 -21.92
CA ASN A 452 -35.95 -7.85 -21.65
C ASN A 452 -34.56 -7.34 -22.05
N PHE A 453 -33.54 -7.75 -21.31
CA PHE A 453 -32.14 -7.44 -21.63
C PHE A 453 -31.73 -8.16 -22.91
N GLY A 454 -31.25 -7.39 -23.89
CA GLY A 454 -30.60 -7.90 -25.09
C GLY A 454 -29.22 -7.27 -25.25
N GLU A 455 -28.24 -8.07 -25.68
CA GLU A 455 -26.85 -7.62 -25.80
C GLU A 455 -26.72 -6.44 -26.76
N ILE A 456 -25.85 -5.48 -26.50
CA ILE A 456 -25.61 -4.34 -27.38
C ILE A 456 -24.12 -3.97 -27.38
N THR A 457 -23.70 -3.15 -28.34
CA THR A 457 -22.33 -2.63 -28.37
C THR A 457 -22.19 -1.37 -27.51
N LEU A 458 -20.96 -1.01 -27.12
CA LEU A 458 -20.71 0.29 -26.49
C LEU A 458 -21.21 1.46 -27.35
N ARG A 459 -21.06 1.37 -28.68
CA ARG A 459 -21.60 2.38 -29.60
C ARG A 459 -23.12 2.52 -29.48
N ASP A 460 -23.85 1.41 -29.34
CA ASP A 460 -25.29 1.46 -29.11
C ASP A 460 -25.62 2.11 -27.75
N VAL A 461 -24.83 1.84 -26.70
CA VAL A 461 -25.00 2.47 -25.38
C VAL A 461 -24.87 3.99 -25.52
N LEU A 462 -23.78 4.47 -26.11
CA LEU A 462 -23.53 5.91 -26.28
C LEU A 462 -24.67 6.59 -27.05
N SER A 463 -25.09 5.99 -28.16
CA SER A 463 -26.16 6.52 -29.01
C SER A 463 -27.50 6.61 -28.29
N ARG A 464 -27.87 5.55 -27.57
CA ARG A 464 -29.16 5.47 -26.87
C ARG A 464 -29.22 6.34 -25.62
N THR A 465 -28.08 6.62 -25.00
CA THR A 465 -27.98 7.45 -23.80
C THR A 465 -27.71 8.93 -24.12
N GLY A 466 -27.33 9.25 -25.36
CA GLY A 466 -27.09 10.62 -25.81
C GLY A 466 -25.86 11.26 -25.16
N VAL A 467 -24.83 10.46 -24.87
CA VAL A 467 -23.54 10.93 -24.30
C VAL A 467 -22.37 10.83 -25.29
N GLU A 468 -22.64 10.55 -26.56
CA GLU A 468 -21.63 10.42 -27.63
C GLU A 468 -20.68 11.63 -27.71
N ASP A 469 -21.23 12.84 -27.60
CA ASP A 469 -20.46 14.09 -27.70
C ASP A 469 -19.58 14.38 -26.47
N GLU A 470 -19.86 13.73 -25.34
CA GLU A 470 -19.10 13.88 -24.07
C GLU A 470 -18.04 12.79 -23.91
N PHE A 471 -18.21 11.65 -24.58
CA PHE A 471 -17.36 10.48 -24.46
C PHE A 471 -16.00 10.65 -25.14
N VAL A 472 -14.93 10.41 -24.41
CA VAL A 472 -13.55 10.39 -24.91
C VAL A 472 -12.98 8.99 -24.79
N SER A 473 -12.91 8.29 -25.91
CA SER A 473 -12.34 6.94 -25.95
C SER A 473 -10.89 6.92 -25.43
N ARG A 474 -10.61 6.01 -24.49
CA ARG A 474 -9.24 5.69 -24.06
C ARG A 474 -8.54 4.71 -25.02
N GLN A 475 -9.27 4.20 -26.01
CA GLN A 475 -8.80 3.20 -26.96
C GLN A 475 -8.26 3.86 -28.24
N PHE A 476 -7.36 3.17 -28.94
CA PHE A 476 -6.74 3.69 -30.16
C PHE A 476 -7.62 3.45 -31.39
N SER A 477 -7.61 4.42 -32.31
CA SER A 477 -8.48 4.43 -33.49
C SER A 477 -7.95 3.63 -34.68
N ASP A 478 -6.66 3.30 -34.70
CA ASP A 478 -5.95 2.65 -35.81
C ASP A 478 -5.71 1.15 -35.59
N LEU A 479 -6.46 0.51 -34.69
CA LEU A 479 -6.32 -0.92 -34.35
C LEU A 479 -7.44 -1.81 -34.92
N ALA A 480 -8.27 -1.31 -35.82
CA ALA A 480 -9.43 -2.06 -36.32
C ALA A 480 -9.04 -3.42 -36.96
N ASP A 481 -7.91 -3.45 -37.65
CA ASP A 481 -7.38 -4.63 -38.37
C ASP A 481 -6.22 -5.33 -37.62
N CYS A 482 -6.00 -5.00 -36.33
CA CYS A 482 -4.93 -5.57 -35.50
C CYS A 482 -5.45 -6.76 -34.68
N ASP A 483 -4.80 -7.93 -34.78
CA ASP A 483 -5.21 -9.14 -34.05
C ASP A 483 -5.13 -8.94 -32.51
N ASP A 484 -4.09 -8.25 -32.02
CA ASP A 484 -3.93 -7.92 -30.59
C ASP A 484 -4.66 -6.63 -30.16
N ARG A 485 -5.67 -6.15 -30.92
CA ARG A 485 -6.41 -4.92 -30.61
C ARG A 485 -6.91 -4.87 -29.17
N ASP A 486 -7.54 -5.95 -28.71
CA ASP A 486 -8.19 -5.98 -27.40
C ASP A 486 -7.16 -5.97 -26.26
N ALA A 487 -6.01 -6.60 -26.47
CA ALA A 487 -4.87 -6.53 -25.54
C ALA A 487 -4.33 -5.10 -25.43
N ILE A 488 -4.05 -4.46 -26.57
CA ILE A 488 -3.52 -3.09 -26.61
C ILE A 488 -4.53 -2.09 -26.01
N ASN A 489 -5.81 -2.22 -26.36
CA ASN A 489 -6.86 -1.34 -25.82
C ASN A 489 -7.12 -1.57 -24.34
N THR A 490 -6.94 -2.79 -23.83
CA THR A 490 -6.98 -3.05 -22.38
C THR A 490 -5.85 -2.29 -21.68
N LEU A 491 -4.62 -2.36 -22.20
CA LEU A 491 -3.49 -1.59 -21.64
C LEU A 491 -3.74 -0.08 -21.71
N ALA A 492 -4.36 0.42 -22.79
CA ALA A 492 -4.67 1.83 -22.98
C ALA A 492 -5.74 2.34 -21.98
N VAL A 493 -6.79 1.55 -21.73
CA VAL A 493 -7.85 1.86 -20.74
C VAL A 493 -7.28 1.98 -19.33
N TYR A 494 -6.32 1.12 -18.97
CA TYR A 494 -5.55 1.21 -17.72
C TYR A 494 -4.43 2.26 -17.75
N GLN A 495 -4.26 3.00 -18.86
CA GLN A 495 -3.21 4.00 -19.06
C GLN A 495 -1.79 3.44 -18.89
N LEU A 496 -1.58 2.15 -19.15
CA LEU A 496 -0.27 1.49 -19.06
C LEU A 496 0.55 1.68 -20.33
N VAL A 497 -0.12 1.92 -21.46
CA VAL A 497 0.49 2.17 -22.76
C VAL A 497 -0.08 3.45 -23.34
N SER A 498 0.80 4.25 -23.95
CA SER A 498 0.42 5.50 -24.62
C SER A 498 0.67 5.41 -26.13
N GLY A 499 -0.24 6.04 -26.87
CA GLY A 499 -0.08 6.28 -28.30
C GLY A 499 0.67 7.57 -28.57
N TYR A 500 0.52 8.09 -29.77
CA TYR A 500 1.06 9.37 -30.18
C TYR A 500 0.04 10.49 -29.94
N GLY A 501 0.48 11.75 -29.99
CA GLY A 501 -0.36 12.92 -29.69
C GLY A 501 -1.55 13.14 -30.65
N ASP A 502 -1.68 12.33 -31.70
CA ASP A 502 -2.79 12.28 -32.65
C ASP A 502 -3.82 11.19 -32.32
N GLY A 503 -3.68 10.47 -31.20
CA GLY A 503 -4.60 9.40 -30.78
C GLY A 503 -4.37 8.06 -31.49
N MET A 504 -3.27 7.91 -32.23
CA MET A 504 -2.91 6.67 -32.93
C MET A 504 -1.88 5.85 -32.14
N PHE A 505 -1.96 4.52 -32.26
CA PHE A 505 -0.99 3.60 -31.69
C PHE A 505 0.20 3.31 -32.62
N ARG A 506 -0.07 3.24 -33.94
CA ARG A 506 0.84 2.83 -35.02
C ARG A 506 1.37 1.40 -34.83
N PRO A 507 0.50 0.38 -34.97
CA PRO A 507 0.80 -1.01 -34.63
C PRO A 507 2.07 -1.55 -35.32
N ASP A 508 2.20 -1.34 -36.63
CA ASP A 508 3.28 -1.90 -37.44
C ASP A 508 4.62 -1.15 -37.32
N LYS A 509 4.66 -0.04 -36.56
CA LYS A 509 5.88 0.75 -36.42
C LYS A 509 6.89 -0.05 -35.59
N PRO A 510 8.15 -0.20 -36.04
CA PRO A 510 9.22 -0.72 -35.19
C PRO A 510 9.36 0.09 -33.90
N ILE A 511 9.55 -0.59 -32.77
CA ILE A 511 9.68 0.05 -31.46
C ILE A 511 11.16 0.20 -31.07
N THR A 512 11.51 1.39 -30.60
CA THR A 512 12.86 1.65 -30.09
C THR A 512 13.07 1.07 -28.68
N ARG A 513 14.34 0.84 -28.31
CA ARG A 513 14.72 0.41 -26.95
C ARG A 513 14.18 1.36 -25.88
N ALA A 514 14.28 2.67 -26.10
CA ALA A 514 13.73 3.67 -25.19
C ALA A 514 12.20 3.62 -25.09
N GLU A 515 11.49 3.52 -26.22
CA GLU A 515 10.03 3.37 -26.24
C GLU A 515 9.58 2.11 -25.48
N PHE A 516 10.27 0.99 -25.67
CA PHE A 516 9.95 -0.25 -24.96
C PHE A 516 10.22 -0.15 -23.46
N CYS A 517 11.37 0.38 -23.04
CA CYS A 517 11.66 0.58 -21.61
C CYS A 517 10.67 1.53 -20.94
N ALA A 518 10.24 2.60 -21.63
CA ALA A 518 9.19 3.49 -21.14
C ALA A 518 7.84 2.78 -20.99
N MET A 519 7.49 1.93 -21.96
CA MET A 519 6.27 1.12 -21.91
C MET A 519 6.26 0.19 -20.68
N VAL A 520 7.37 -0.54 -20.46
CA VAL A 520 7.51 -1.44 -19.30
C VAL A 520 7.50 -0.65 -17.98
N ALA A 521 8.27 0.44 -17.88
CA ALA A 521 8.33 1.24 -16.65
C ALA A 521 6.95 1.78 -16.25
N ASN A 522 6.20 2.33 -17.22
CA ASN A 522 4.86 2.88 -16.99
C ASN A 522 3.88 1.78 -16.56
N ALA A 523 3.92 0.62 -17.24
CA ALA A 523 3.03 -0.48 -16.91
C ALA A 523 3.24 -1.03 -15.49
N LEU A 524 4.52 -1.12 -15.08
CA LEU A 524 4.91 -1.55 -13.74
C LEU A 524 4.75 -0.47 -12.68
N GLY A 525 4.50 0.79 -13.07
CA GLY A 525 4.39 1.92 -12.13
C GLY A 525 5.71 2.26 -11.43
N ILE A 526 6.86 1.91 -12.03
CA ILE A 526 8.17 2.06 -11.42
C ILE A 526 8.86 3.38 -11.82
N SER A 527 9.66 3.90 -10.92
CA SER A 527 10.49 5.08 -11.09
C SER A 527 11.87 4.85 -10.48
N PRO A 528 12.89 5.61 -10.88
CA PRO A 528 14.21 5.49 -10.28
C PRO A 528 14.14 5.93 -8.81
N SER A 529 14.98 5.35 -7.95
CA SER A 529 15.03 5.61 -6.50
C SER A 529 15.54 7.03 -6.16
N GLY A 530 16.02 7.79 -7.15
CA GLY A 530 16.57 9.14 -7.02
C GLY A 530 18.11 9.14 -7.05
N ASN A 531 18.73 10.30 -7.29
CA ASN A 531 20.19 10.45 -7.39
C ASN A 531 20.92 9.43 -8.28
N THR A 532 20.29 8.95 -9.35
CA THR A 532 21.00 8.11 -10.31
C THR A 532 21.98 8.97 -11.11
N GLU A 533 23.28 8.73 -10.92
CA GLU A 533 24.30 9.23 -11.84
C GLU A 533 24.02 8.71 -13.24
N GLN A 534 24.44 9.48 -14.25
CA GLN A 534 24.32 9.03 -15.64
C GLN A 534 25.23 7.80 -15.84
N VAL A 535 24.61 6.62 -15.93
CA VAL A 535 25.33 5.35 -16.11
C VAL A 535 25.67 5.10 -17.58
N PHE A 536 24.77 5.47 -18.50
CA PHE A 536 24.99 5.29 -19.94
C PHE A 536 25.40 6.61 -20.59
N TYR A 537 26.46 6.60 -21.40
CA TYR A 537 26.99 7.82 -22.01
C TYR A 537 26.00 8.52 -22.97
N ASP A 538 25.02 7.79 -23.49
CA ASP A 538 24.03 8.24 -24.49
C ASP A 538 22.60 8.40 -23.93
N VAL A 539 22.41 8.31 -22.61
CA VAL A 539 21.13 8.53 -21.91
C VAL A 539 21.24 9.76 -21.02
N SER A 540 20.92 10.93 -21.57
CA SER A 540 20.99 12.21 -20.84
C SER A 540 19.80 12.39 -19.88
N PRO A 541 20.00 12.95 -18.67
CA PRO A 541 18.93 13.32 -17.73
C PRO A 541 17.81 14.21 -18.30
N SER A 542 18.09 14.93 -19.40
CA SER A 542 17.11 15.80 -20.06
C SER A 542 16.15 15.09 -21.01
N THR A 543 16.37 13.79 -21.28
CA THR A 543 15.58 13.02 -22.24
C THR A 543 14.32 12.46 -21.60
N TRP A 544 13.23 12.36 -22.38
CA TRP A 544 11.92 11.92 -21.88
C TRP A 544 11.92 10.48 -21.35
N TYR A 545 12.82 9.63 -21.83
CA TYR A 545 12.95 8.22 -21.43
C TYR A 545 13.95 8.00 -20.29
N TYR A 546 14.64 9.04 -19.80
CA TYR A 546 15.71 8.90 -18.80
C TYR A 546 15.22 8.13 -17.57
N ASN A 547 14.14 8.57 -16.95
CA ASN A 547 13.61 7.96 -15.73
C ASN A 547 13.24 6.50 -15.96
N SER A 548 12.62 6.17 -17.09
CA SER A 548 12.23 4.79 -17.40
C SER A 548 13.43 3.88 -17.58
N VAL A 549 14.44 4.33 -18.34
CA VAL A 549 15.68 3.56 -18.54
C VAL A 549 16.40 3.36 -17.22
N MET A 550 16.56 4.42 -16.41
CA MET A 550 17.23 4.31 -15.12
C MET A 550 16.45 3.42 -14.14
N ALA A 551 15.11 3.49 -14.12
CA ALA A 551 14.29 2.61 -13.28
C ALA A 551 14.49 1.12 -13.60
N LEU A 552 14.58 0.77 -14.89
CA LEU A 552 14.83 -0.60 -15.33
C LEU A 552 16.28 -1.03 -15.04
N TYR A 553 17.24 -0.11 -15.18
CA TYR A 553 18.65 -0.38 -14.90
C TYR A 553 18.90 -0.65 -13.41
N GLU A 554 18.38 0.20 -12.51
CA GLU A 554 18.52 0.05 -11.06
C GLU A 554 17.96 -1.29 -10.56
N ARG A 555 16.95 -1.84 -11.24
CA ARG A 555 16.33 -3.14 -10.95
C ARG A 555 17.02 -4.33 -11.65
N GLY A 556 18.08 -4.07 -12.42
CA GLY A 556 18.84 -5.09 -13.15
C GLY A 556 18.11 -5.66 -14.37
N TYR A 557 17.00 -5.05 -14.80
CA TYR A 557 16.24 -5.53 -15.96
C TYR A 557 17.01 -5.29 -17.26
N ILE A 558 17.79 -4.20 -17.30
CA ILE A 558 18.71 -3.86 -18.39
C ILE A 558 20.12 -3.59 -17.85
N SER A 559 21.14 -3.79 -18.69
CA SER A 559 22.55 -3.55 -18.34
C SER A 559 23.32 -2.69 -19.35
N GLY A 560 22.70 -2.30 -20.46
CA GLY A 560 23.39 -1.67 -21.60
C GLY A 560 24.37 -2.60 -22.30
N TYR A 561 25.25 -2.02 -23.11
CA TYR A 561 26.28 -2.72 -23.87
C TYR A 561 27.66 -2.54 -23.25
N SER A 562 28.61 -3.39 -23.65
CA SER A 562 29.97 -3.43 -23.08
C SER A 562 30.80 -2.15 -23.29
N ASP A 563 30.37 -1.28 -24.21
CA ASP A 563 30.98 0.03 -24.46
C ASP A 563 30.45 1.13 -23.54
N GLY A 564 29.52 0.81 -22.64
CA GLY A 564 28.86 1.77 -21.73
C GLY A 564 27.65 2.50 -22.34
N GLY A 565 27.19 2.10 -23.53
CA GLY A 565 26.04 2.69 -24.21
C GLY A 565 24.74 1.92 -23.97
N PHE A 566 23.60 2.59 -24.12
CA PHE A 566 22.27 1.97 -24.10
C PHE A 566 21.60 1.91 -25.48
N TYR A 567 21.96 2.83 -26.39
CA TYR A 567 21.44 3.01 -27.74
C TYR A 567 19.91 3.22 -27.81
N PRO A 568 19.39 4.29 -27.17
CA PRO A 568 17.95 4.46 -26.95
C PRO A 568 17.10 4.49 -28.22
N ASN A 569 17.64 5.01 -29.33
CA ASN A 569 16.91 5.16 -30.59
C ASN A 569 17.03 3.95 -31.54
N GLN A 570 17.79 2.91 -31.17
CA GLN A 570 17.83 1.68 -31.95
C GLN A 570 16.54 0.89 -31.73
N CYS A 571 16.07 0.23 -32.80
CA CYS A 571 14.96 -0.72 -32.68
C CYS A 571 15.38 -1.90 -31.82
N ILE A 572 14.50 -2.36 -30.95
CA ILE A 572 14.75 -3.51 -30.07
C ILE A 572 14.37 -4.80 -30.77
N LYS A 573 15.14 -5.87 -30.55
CA LYS A 573 14.79 -7.21 -31.03
C LYS A 573 13.80 -7.91 -30.11
N ALA A 574 13.03 -8.85 -30.65
CA ALA A 574 12.07 -9.62 -29.85
C ALA A 574 12.76 -10.42 -28.71
N GLU A 575 13.92 -11.01 -28.96
CA GLU A 575 14.67 -11.73 -27.91
C GLU A 575 15.16 -10.81 -26.77
N GLU A 576 15.45 -9.54 -27.06
CA GLU A 576 15.81 -8.55 -26.04
C GLU A 576 14.58 -8.16 -25.19
N MET A 577 13.41 -8.01 -25.81
CA MET A 577 12.15 -7.77 -25.08
C MET A 577 11.85 -8.92 -24.13
N VAL A 578 11.95 -10.17 -24.62
CA VAL A 578 11.73 -11.39 -23.82
C VAL A 578 12.64 -11.43 -22.60
N SER A 579 13.93 -11.11 -22.74
CA SER A 579 14.84 -11.09 -21.59
C SER A 579 14.55 -9.99 -20.58
N ILE A 580 14.10 -8.81 -21.01
CA ILE A 580 13.68 -7.74 -20.09
C ILE A 580 12.41 -8.16 -19.33
N LEU A 581 11.42 -8.71 -20.05
CA LEU A 581 10.15 -9.12 -19.47
C LEU A 581 10.27 -10.34 -18.56
N ALA A 582 11.19 -11.27 -18.83
CA ALA A 582 11.46 -12.39 -17.93
C ALA A 582 11.99 -11.92 -16.56
N LYS A 583 12.85 -10.90 -16.55
CA LYS A 583 13.32 -10.30 -15.29
C LYS A 583 12.22 -9.53 -14.56
N ALA A 584 11.37 -8.82 -15.31
CA ALA A 584 10.18 -8.21 -14.73
C ALA A 584 9.24 -9.27 -14.13
N ALA A 585 8.99 -10.38 -14.84
CA ALA A 585 8.18 -11.49 -14.36
C ALA A 585 8.70 -12.03 -13.02
N ALA A 586 10.02 -12.28 -12.93
CA ALA A 586 10.67 -12.77 -11.73
C ALA A 586 10.56 -11.82 -10.52
N TRP A 587 10.39 -10.51 -10.76
CA TRP A 587 10.06 -9.57 -9.69
C TRP A 587 8.57 -9.63 -9.33
N MET A 588 7.71 -9.63 -10.35
CA MET A 588 6.26 -9.44 -10.19
C MET A 588 5.54 -10.64 -9.60
N ASN A 589 6.07 -11.86 -9.76
CA ASN A 589 5.38 -13.07 -9.35
C ASN A 589 6.31 -14.09 -8.68
N MET A 590 5.85 -14.69 -7.58
CA MET A 590 6.64 -15.64 -6.80
C MET A 590 7.00 -16.91 -7.59
N ASN A 591 6.13 -17.41 -8.47
CA ASN A 591 6.43 -18.58 -9.29
C ASN A 591 7.51 -18.26 -10.32
N ALA A 592 7.41 -17.09 -10.96
CA ALA A 592 8.45 -16.62 -11.88
C ALA A 592 9.78 -16.36 -11.16
N TYR A 593 9.74 -15.86 -9.92
CA TYR A 593 10.92 -15.72 -9.08
C TYR A 593 11.59 -17.09 -8.86
N ASP A 594 10.84 -18.09 -8.38
CA ASP A 594 11.37 -19.43 -8.09
C ASP A 594 11.92 -20.10 -9.36
N LEU A 595 11.24 -19.95 -10.50
CA LEU A 595 11.73 -20.40 -11.81
C LEU A 595 13.04 -19.70 -12.21
N SER A 596 13.18 -18.40 -11.94
CA SER A 596 14.41 -17.66 -12.23
C SER A 596 15.60 -18.10 -11.37
N GLN A 597 15.35 -18.59 -10.15
CA GLN A 597 16.40 -19.08 -9.26
C GLN A 597 16.84 -20.50 -9.60
N THR A 598 15.90 -21.35 -10.02
CA THR A 598 16.17 -22.76 -10.32
C THR A 598 16.69 -22.97 -11.74
N GLY A 599 16.16 -22.21 -12.71
CA GLY A 599 16.50 -22.33 -14.11
C GLY A 599 15.94 -23.59 -14.79
N PRO A 600 16.00 -23.66 -16.12
CA PRO A 600 15.57 -24.84 -16.88
C PRO A 600 16.57 -25.99 -16.80
N GLU A 601 16.05 -27.21 -16.91
CA GLU A 601 16.89 -28.34 -17.32
C GLU A 601 17.42 -28.13 -18.75
N PRO A 602 18.68 -28.50 -19.06
CA PRO A 602 19.27 -28.25 -20.38
C PRO A 602 18.46 -28.75 -21.58
N GLU A 603 17.73 -29.86 -21.44
CA GLU A 603 16.88 -30.43 -22.49
C GLU A 603 15.69 -29.53 -22.81
N ALA A 604 15.14 -28.80 -21.83
CA ALA A 604 14.01 -27.90 -22.05
C ALA A 604 14.38 -26.75 -23.00
N LEU A 605 15.65 -26.31 -22.99
CA LEU A 605 16.15 -25.24 -23.86
C LEU A 605 16.18 -25.63 -25.35
N THR A 606 16.03 -26.92 -25.68
CA THR A 606 15.96 -27.39 -27.07
C THR A 606 14.65 -26.99 -27.76
N ALA A 607 13.61 -26.65 -27.00
CA ALA A 607 12.34 -26.14 -27.52
C ALA A 607 12.43 -24.71 -28.09
N TYR A 608 13.53 -23.98 -27.81
CA TYR A 608 13.74 -22.60 -28.25
C TYR A 608 14.96 -22.49 -29.17
N PRO A 609 14.97 -23.14 -30.35
CA PRO A 609 16.13 -23.17 -31.24
C PRO A 609 16.42 -21.81 -31.90
N GLU A 610 15.41 -20.97 -32.09
CA GLU A 610 15.52 -19.67 -32.78
C GLU A 610 16.02 -18.53 -31.88
N PHE A 611 15.90 -18.70 -30.56
CA PHE A 611 16.43 -17.74 -29.60
C PHE A 611 17.95 -17.86 -29.47
N SER A 612 18.63 -16.73 -29.36
CA SER A 612 20.05 -16.70 -28.98
C SER A 612 20.27 -17.42 -27.65
N ARG A 613 21.45 -18.03 -27.47
CA ARG A 613 21.79 -18.79 -26.25
C ARG A 613 21.51 -18.03 -24.95
N TRP A 614 21.77 -16.72 -24.93
CA TRP A 614 21.57 -15.87 -23.74
C TRP A 614 20.10 -15.55 -23.44
N ALA A 615 19.18 -15.75 -24.39
CA ALA A 615 17.76 -15.45 -24.25
C ALA A 615 16.90 -16.70 -23.99
N LYS A 616 17.45 -17.91 -24.15
CA LYS A 616 16.66 -19.16 -24.05
C LYS A 616 16.06 -19.38 -22.67
N ASP A 617 16.79 -19.07 -21.60
CA ASP A 617 16.28 -19.21 -20.23
C ASP A 617 15.12 -18.23 -19.98
N SER A 618 15.21 -17.02 -20.55
CA SER A 618 14.13 -16.03 -20.49
C SER A 618 12.89 -16.48 -21.26
N ALA A 619 13.08 -17.05 -22.46
CA ALA A 619 11.98 -17.60 -23.25
C ALA A 619 11.31 -18.76 -22.52
N TRP A 620 12.10 -19.68 -21.96
CA TRP A 620 11.59 -20.80 -21.15
C TRP A 620 10.81 -20.32 -19.93
N LEU A 621 11.31 -19.32 -19.20
CA LEU A 621 10.63 -18.79 -18.02
C LEU A 621 9.26 -18.21 -18.39
N LEU A 622 9.22 -17.36 -19.43
CA LEU A 622 7.97 -16.73 -19.88
C LEU A 622 6.96 -17.77 -20.41
N ASP A 623 7.40 -18.72 -21.24
CA ASP A 623 6.54 -19.80 -21.75
C ASP A 623 6.01 -20.69 -20.61
N THR A 624 6.84 -21.02 -19.62
CA THR A 624 6.43 -21.77 -18.43
C THR A 624 5.40 -21.00 -17.59
N MET A 625 5.50 -19.67 -17.58
CA MET A 625 4.50 -18.77 -17.00
C MET A 625 3.26 -18.58 -17.89
N GLN A 626 3.15 -19.29 -19.02
CA GLN A 626 2.06 -19.21 -20.00
C GLN A 626 1.97 -17.86 -20.73
N VAL A 627 3.10 -17.18 -20.89
CA VAL A 627 3.22 -16.02 -21.78
C VAL A 627 3.52 -16.52 -23.18
N ASP A 628 2.53 -16.43 -24.07
CA ASP A 628 2.65 -16.92 -25.45
C ASP A 628 3.68 -16.11 -26.26
N LEU A 629 4.71 -16.80 -26.75
CA LEU A 629 5.81 -16.25 -27.56
C LEU A 629 5.72 -16.63 -29.04
N SER A 630 4.69 -17.39 -29.45
CA SER A 630 4.64 -18.06 -30.76
C SER A 630 4.60 -17.10 -31.96
N ASP A 631 4.11 -15.88 -31.77
CA ASP A 631 4.02 -14.85 -32.81
C ASP A 631 5.36 -14.11 -33.05
N LEU A 632 6.37 -14.34 -32.21
CA LEU A 632 7.62 -13.58 -32.25
C LEU A 632 8.66 -14.21 -33.18
N SER A 633 9.37 -13.37 -33.93
CA SER A 633 10.62 -13.73 -34.62
C SER A 633 11.82 -13.24 -33.79
N PRO A 634 12.49 -14.08 -32.97
CA PRO A 634 13.38 -13.62 -31.90
C PRO A 634 14.51 -12.69 -32.35
N ALA A 635 15.10 -12.96 -33.51
CA ALA A 635 16.25 -12.21 -34.04
C ALA A 635 15.88 -10.91 -34.78
N GLU A 636 14.60 -10.73 -35.10
CA GLU A 636 14.08 -9.58 -35.85
C GLU A 636 13.69 -8.42 -34.93
N TYR A 637 13.58 -7.22 -35.51
CA TYR A 637 13.12 -6.04 -34.78
C TYR A 637 11.62 -6.12 -34.50
N ALA A 638 11.25 -5.85 -33.25
CA ALA A 638 9.87 -5.88 -32.82
C ALA A 638 9.10 -4.61 -33.22
N THR A 639 7.82 -4.80 -33.49
CA THR A 639 6.82 -3.77 -33.69
C THR A 639 6.23 -3.31 -32.35
N ARG A 640 5.48 -2.20 -32.38
CA ARG A 640 4.73 -1.72 -31.21
C ARG A 640 3.63 -2.69 -30.80
N THR A 641 3.00 -3.37 -31.74
CA THR A 641 2.01 -4.43 -31.46
C THR A 641 2.63 -5.58 -30.68
N GLU A 642 3.71 -6.17 -31.18
CA GLU A 642 4.38 -7.29 -30.50
C GLU A 642 4.82 -6.90 -29.08
N ALA A 643 5.37 -5.70 -28.90
CA ALA A 643 5.75 -5.19 -27.59
C ALA A 643 4.57 -5.08 -26.61
N ALA A 644 3.47 -4.45 -27.03
CA ALA A 644 2.30 -4.26 -26.18
C ALA A 644 1.54 -5.56 -25.93
N ALA A 645 1.41 -6.43 -26.94
CA ALA A 645 0.80 -7.74 -26.81
C ALA A 645 1.57 -8.62 -25.82
N LEU A 646 2.90 -8.68 -25.94
CA LEU A 646 3.74 -9.45 -25.03
C LEU A 646 3.70 -8.90 -23.60
N LEU A 647 3.68 -7.57 -23.44
CA LEU A 647 3.50 -6.94 -22.14
C LEU A 647 2.13 -7.28 -21.53
N TYR A 648 1.05 -7.21 -22.31
CA TYR A 648 -0.29 -7.62 -21.86
C TYR A 648 -0.30 -9.07 -21.38
N ARG A 649 0.24 -10.00 -22.20
CA ARG A 649 0.33 -11.43 -21.87
C ARG A 649 1.10 -11.64 -20.57
N LEU A 650 2.23 -10.93 -20.36
CA LEU A 650 2.96 -10.95 -19.09
C LEU A 650 2.09 -10.48 -17.93
N LEU A 651 1.48 -9.29 -18.03
CA LEU A 651 0.68 -8.71 -16.93
C LEU A 651 -0.51 -9.62 -16.55
N THR A 652 -1.10 -10.30 -17.52
CA THR A 652 -2.15 -11.31 -17.31
C THR A 652 -1.59 -12.57 -16.63
N ALA A 653 -0.49 -13.13 -17.15
CA ALA A 653 0.15 -14.32 -16.59
C ALA A 653 0.62 -14.11 -15.14
N THR A 654 1.06 -12.90 -14.81
CA THR A 654 1.45 -12.51 -13.45
C THR A 654 0.30 -11.96 -12.62
N ASN A 655 -0.96 -12.01 -13.08
CA ASN A 655 -2.16 -11.53 -12.37
C ASN A 655 -2.07 -10.07 -11.87
N VAL A 656 -1.33 -9.21 -12.59
CA VAL A 656 -1.28 -7.77 -12.31
C VAL A 656 -2.54 -7.09 -12.83
N ILE A 657 -2.93 -7.40 -14.08
CA ILE A 657 -4.25 -7.05 -14.59
C ILE A 657 -5.27 -8.05 -14.02
N TRP A 658 -6.48 -7.56 -13.76
CA TRP A 658 -7.55 -8.33 -13.16
C TRP A 658 -7.82 -9.63 -13.96
N PRO A 659 -7.72 -10.82 -13.35
CA PRO A 659 -8.06 -12.04 -14.04
C PRO A 659 -9.56 -12.04 -14.36
N THR A 660 -9.93 -12.52 -15.54
CA THR A 660 -11.33 -12.89 -15.80
C THR A 660 -11.68 -14.03 -14.86
N ARG A 661 -12.76 -13.87 -14.08
CA ARG A 661 -13.29 -14.93 -13.23
C ARG A 661 -13.43 -16.22 -14.04
N PRO A 662 -12.78 -17.33 -13.63
CA PRO A 662 -12.98 -18.63 -14.27
C PRO A 662 -14.47 -18.98 -14.24
N GLU A 663 -15.00 -19.48 -15.35
CA GLU A 663 -16.41 -19.89 -15.49
C GLU A 663 -16.84 -20.97 -14.50
#